data_AF-A0A2H0UJX5-F1
#
_entry.id   AF-A0A2H0UJX5-F1
#
_cell.length_a   1.000
_cell.length_b   1.000
_cell.length_c   1.000
_cell.angle_alpha   90.00
_cell.angle_beta   90.00
_cell.angle_gamma   90.00
#
_symmetry.space_group_name_H-M   'P 1'
#
loop_
_entity.id
_entity.type
_entity.pdbx_description
1 polymer ?
#
loop_
_entity_poly.entity_id
_entity_poly.type
_entity_poly.pdbx_seq_one_letter_code
_entity_poly.pdbx_strand_id
1 'polypeptide(L)'
;MLAGSAAKADAPYQSFTFQSKLYNAAGTAALTSASVDVTFQIWSPTGPNQCLLYEEKQTAFNLSTSGGIFTAQVGSATGATKRTANDPGLSMSTIYSNNATQIRAAGANCTAGYTPSARDERVLRVTWDDGSTTQTLADETISTVPAAVVAESLQGKAAADFINVTGNITQANMAILTGAGDASALHNHDGRYLASGASTNFNMGTGITSTSGRFSIGNATPPGTHEFHIESANPTQRMTATSGGAGTAKIEFFSGTTERASIRATESGNQLSFYVGASDEALQLDTNKNAIFGGNIVAAGYIQPVNLNTAQDTALTATAGGMWYNTVEDTIRFLDDNGNKRSLVYSQMLDSYILKNGSTALTADWNVSGGANDKKITGLATPTASADAATKGYADTLVGSYVAKTGDTMTGALVVSHATNPYIQFNKTSATTTNWYLQYNASGAAGMEFYGGSGSQTFRLSDTGYFGIGNSSPAYKLDISENRADWTAKIANTSANANGLYIYTPNATGTESSLQIDTSAGTVFEVLANGKVGIGTTSPASKLEVNGASRNTASISNATGTIDFATGNLQYTANDCGAFALHNLKDGGTYTFAVKGATSATCSFTAYSDAGSTALTVHMPTDHTATTVSTHTIYTFLVMGTDAYVAWVPGL
;
A
#
# COMPACT_ATOMS: atom_id res chain seq x y z
N MET A 1 -3.52 -22.91 -7.83
CA MET A 1 -2.52 -22.64 -8.90
C MET A 1 -3.08 -21.46 -9.69
N LEU A 2 -2.74 -20.19 -9.46
CA LEU A 2 -1.43 -19.54 -9.26
C LEU A 2 -0.42 -19.86 -10.36
N ALA A 3 -0.37 -18.98 -11.36
CA ALA A 3 0.81 -18.31 -11.93
C ALA A 3 0.27 -17.42 -13.07
N GLY A 4 0.30 -16.09 -13.02
CA GLY A 4 1.37 -15.24 -12.51
C GLY A 4 2.16 -14.69 -13.70
N SER A 5 1.55 -13.85 -14.53
CA SER A 5 2.28 -12.97 -15.43
C SER A 5 2.51 -11.66 -14.69
N ALA A 6 3.77 -11.48 -14.30
CA ALA A 6 4.28 -10.37 -13.53
C ALA A 6 3.84 -9.01 -14.09
N ALA A 7 3.28 -8.18 -13.21
CA ALA A 7 3.22 -6.75 -13.40
C ALA A 7 4.66 -6.22 -13.59
N LYS A 8 5.02 -5.84 -14.82
CA LYS A 8 6.07 -4.83 -15.02
C LYS A 8 5.41 -3.47 -14.79
N ALA A 9 5.32 -3.07 -13.52
CA ALA A 9 5.05 -1.69 -13.16
C ALA A 9 6.31 -0.88 -13.41
N ASP A 10 6.53 -0.51 -14.68
CA ASP A 10 7.23 0.72 -15.01
C ASP A 10 6.10 1.72 -15.26
N ALA A 11 5.72 2.49 -14.24
CA ALA A 11 4.80 3.61 -14.43
C ALA A 11 5.68 4.83 -14.74
N PRO A 12 6.00 5.11 -16.02
CA PRO A 12 6.79 6.28 -16.34
C PRO A 12 6.03 7.52 -15.86
N TYR A 13 6.75 8.58 -15.45
CA TYR A 13 6.18 9.83 -14.95
C TYR A 13 5.02 10.31 -15.85
N GLN A 14 3.78 10.03 -15.45
CA GLN A 14 2.61 10.24 -16.29
C GLN A 14 2.02 11.64 -16.09
N SER A 15 2.18 12.25 -14.91
CA SER A 15 1.71 13.62 -14.62
C SER A 15 2.33 14.18 -13.33
N PHE A 16 2.27 15.50 -13.14
CA PHE A 16 2.61 16.18 -11.89
C PHE A 16 1.48 17.13 -11.46
N THR A 17 1.42 17.49 -10.18
CA THR A 17 0.44 18.44 -9.66
C THR A 17 1.05 19.84 -9.62
N PHE A 18 0.43 20.81 -10.29
CA PHE A 18 0.80 22.22 -10.22
C PHE A 18 -0.17 22.97 -9.30
N GLN A 19 0.37 23.76 -8.37
CA GLN A 19 -0.40 24.57 -7.43
C GLN A 19 0.13 26.00 -7.47
N SER A 20 -0.75 26.97 -7.68
CA SER A 20 -0.36 28.39 -7.72
C SER A 20 -1.52 29.32 -7.37
N LYS A 21 -1.19 30.60 -7.18
CA LYS A 21 -2.15 31.68 -6.93
C LYS A 21 -2.01 32.75 -8.00
N LEU A 22 -3.09 33.03 -8.72
CA LEU A 22 -3.15 34.03 -9.78
C LEU A 22 -3.57 35.39 -9.21
N TYR A 23 -2.96 36.45 -9.74
CA TYR A 23 -3.25 37.85 -9.41
C TYR A 23 -3.83 38.56 -10.64
N ASN A 24 -4.50 39.70 -10.43
CA ASN A 24 -4.97 40.58 -11.50
C ASN A 24 -3.79 41.09 -12.36
N ALA A 25 -4.09 41.70 -13.51
CA ALA A 25 -3.06 42.12 -14.46
C ALA A 25 -2.02 43.13 -13.91
N ALA A 26 -2.34 43.80 -12.81
CA ALA A 26 -1.45 44.73 -12.09
C ALA A 26 -0.60 44.06 -10.99
N GLY A 27 -0.76 42.75 -10.74
CA GLY A 27 -0.04 41.98 -9.72
C GLY A 27 -0.36 42.36 -8.27
N THR A 28 -1.42 43.14 -8.02
CA THR A 28 -1.69 43.79 -6.73
C THR A 28 -2.86 43.18 -5.95
N ALA A 29 -3.75 42.42 -6.59
CA ALA A 29 -4.86 41.72 -5.93
C ALA A 29 -5.11 40.34 -6.55
N ALA A 30 -5.69 39.40 -5.80
CA ALA A 30 -5.98 38.06 -6.30
C ALA A 30 -7.00 38.07 -7.45
N LEU A 31 -6.83 37.17 -8.43
CA LEU A 31 -7.77 37.01 -9.54
C LEU A 31 -9.07 36.35 -9.04
N THR A 32 -10.22 36.96 -9.34
CA THR A 32 -11.55 36.53 -8.85
C THR A 32 -12.52 36.14 -9.98
N SER A 33 -12.01 35.94 -11.19
CA SER A 33 -12.82 35.59 -12.36
C SER A 33 -13.45 34.20 -12.22
N ALA A 34 -14.71 34.07 -12.62
CA ALA A 34 -15.50 32.85 -12.47
C ALA A 34 -15.18 31.75 -13.50
N SER A 35 -14.42 32.10 -14.55
CA SER A 35 -13.93 31.18 -15.57
C SER A 35 -12.57 31.65 -16.04
N VAL A 36 -11.52 30.91 -15.68
CA VAL A 36 -10.15 31.15 -16.11
C VAL A 36 -9.65 29.91 -16.83
N ASP A 37 -9.12 30.12 -18.02
CA ASP A 37 -8.45 29.08 -18.79
C ASP A 37 -6.96 29.13 -18.49
N VAL A 38 -6.36 27.99 -18.13
CA VAL A 38 -4.93 27.89 -17.84
C VAL A 38 -4.28 26.96 -18.85
N THR A 39 -3.25 27.47 -19.53
CA THR A 39 -2.43 26.75 -20.50
C THR A 39 -1.07 26.44 -19.87
N PHE A 40 -0.75 25.16 -19.80
CA PHE A 40 0.52 24.65 -19.31
C PHE A 40 1.39 24.26 -20.49
N GLN A 41 2.59 24.84 -20.55
CA GLN A 41 3.56 24.53 -21.58
C GLN A 41 4.85 24.06 -20.93
N ILE A 42 5.42 22.96 -21.43
CA ILE A 42 6.79 22.55 -21.07
C ILE A 42 7.67 22.89 -22.25
N TRP A 43 8.71 23.69 -22.01
CA TRP A 43 9.70 24.12 -22.98
C TRP A 43 11.06 23.48 -22.68
N SER A 44 11.90 23.40 -23.71
CA SER A 44 13.33 23.13 -23.57
C SER A 44 14.03 24.25 -22.74
N PRO A 45 15.26 24.02 -22.24
CA PRO A 45 16.05 25.03 -21.53
C PRO A 45 16.09 26.38 -22.24
N THR A 46 16.15 27.45 -21.45
CA THR A 46 16.20 28.83 -21.93
C THR A 46 17.41 29.08 -22.84
N GLY A 47 17.15 29.48 -24.08
CA GLY A 47 18.18 29.67 -25.09
C GLY A 47 17.60 30.12 -26.44
N PRO A 48 18.46 30.42 -27.43
CA PRO A 48 18.05 31.00 -28.71
C PRO A 48 17.16 30.07 -29.57
N ASN A 49 17.09 28.78 -29.23
CA ASN A 49 16.33 27.76 -29.97
C ASN A 49 15.37 27.00 -29.03
N GLN A 50 14.60 27.73 -28.22
CA GLN A 50 13.58 27.10 -27.37
C GLN A 50 12.54 26.34 -28.20
N CYS A 51 12.20 25.16 -27.72
CA CYS A 51 11.22 24.27 -28.32
C CYS A 51 10.13 23.95 -27.31
N LEU A 52 8.88 24.13 -27.71
CA LEU A 52 7.74 23.60 -26.97
C LEU A 52 7.86 22.07 -26.95
N LEU A 53 7.50 21.40 -25.87
CA LEU A 53 7.60 19.94 -25.75
C LEU A 53 6.25 19.34 -25.35
N TYR A 54 5.42 20.15 -24.73
CA TYR A 54 4.11 19.77 -24.20
C TYR A 54 3.24 21.02 -24.14
N GLU A 55 2.00 20.94 -24.60
CA GLU A 55 0.98 21.94 -24.30
C GLU A 55 -0.34 21.29 -23.94
N GLU A 56 -0.92 21.70 -22.81
CA GLU A 56 -2.31 21.41 -22.51
C GLU A 56 -3.05 22.63 -21.98
N LYS A 57 -4.30 22.78 -22.38
CA LYS A 57 -5.19 23.84 -21.92
C LYS A 57 -6.31 23.23 -21.08
N GLN A 58 -6.40 23.68 -19.84
CA GLN A 58 -7.47 23.31 -18.92
C GLN A 58 -8.37 24.52 -18.71
N THR A 59 -9.65 24.37 -19.05
CA THR A 59 -10.60 25.48 -19.14
C THR A 59 -11.52 25.54 -17.92
N ALA A 60 -12.11 26.72 -17.70
CA ALA A 60 -13.18 26.94 -16.71
C ALA A 60 -12.79 26.71 -15.23
N PHE A 61 -11.60 27.15 -14.82
CA PHE A 61 -11.29 27.28 -13.39
C PHE A 61 -12.09 28.44 -12.79
N ASN A 62 -12.91 28.17 -11.77
CA ASN A 62 -13.62 29.21 -11.04
C ASN A 62 -12.77 29.69 -9.85
N LEU A 63 -12.25 30.90 -9.93
CA LEU A 63 -11.38 31.49 -8.91
C LEU A 63 -12.08 32.54 -8.05
N SER A 64 -13.40 32.74 -8.24
CA SER A 64 -14.19 33.75 -7.52
C SER A 64 -14.25 33.51 -6.00
N THR A 65 -14.08 32.26 -5.56
CA THR A 65 -14.12 31.87 -4.14
C THR A 65 -12.79 31.39 -3.58
N SER A 66 -11.80 31.09 -4.44
CA SER A 66 -10.50 30.54 -4.01
C SER A 66 -9.44 31.61 -3.75
N GLY A 67 -9.78 32.90 -3.91
CA GLY A 67 -8.83 33.99 -3.79
C GLY A 67 -7.66 33.86 -4.77
N GLY A 68 -7.94 33.40 -6.00
CA GLY A 68 -6.94 33.20 -7.05
C GLY A 68 -6.16 31.88 -6.98
N ILE A 69 -6.37 31.04 -5.95
CA ILE A 69 -5.64 29.77 -5.79
C ILE A 69 -6.27 28.68 -6.66
N PHE A 70 -5.44 27.88 -7.33
CA PHE A 70 -5.89 26.71 -8.08
C PHE A 70 -4.87 25.57 -8.03
N THR A 71 -5.37 24.35 -8.27
CA THR A 71 -4.55 23.14 -8.41
C THR A 71 -4.94 22.44 -9.71
N ALA A 72 -3.95 22.01 -10.49
CA ALA A 72 -4.17 21.27 -11.72
C ALA A 72 -3.22 20.07 -11.82
N GLN A 73 -3.75 18.92 -12.26
CA GLN A 73 -2.91 17.79 -12.65
C GLN A 73 -2.46 17.98 -14.09
N VAL A 74 -1.15 18.09 -14.31
CA VAL A 74 -0.51 18.36 -15.60
C VAL A 74 0.16 17.09 -16.13
N GLY A 75 -0.16 16.66 -17.35
CA GLY A 75 0.37 15.43 -17.97
C GLY A 75 -0.68 14.53 -18.60
N SER A 76 -1.64 15.07 -19.34
CA SER A 76 -2.65 14.27 -20.04
C SER A 76 -2.03 13.36 -21.12
N ALA A 77 -2.67 12.22 -21.42
CA ALA A 77 -2.19 11.30 -22.46
C ALA A 77 -2.17 11.96 -23.86
N THR A 78 -1.26 11.52 -24.75
CA THR A 78 -1.20 12.02 -26.13
C THR A 78 -2.56 11.88 -26.81
N GLY A 79 -3.04 12.96 -27.44
CA GLY A 79 -4.35 13.01 -28.10
C GLY A 79 -5.56 13.23 -27.17
N ALA A 80 -5.34 13.43 -25.86
CA ALA A 80 -6.42 13.82 -24.96
C ALA A 80 -7.00 15.19 -25.37
N THR A 81 -8.29 15.40 -25.12
CA THR A 81 -9.01 16.64 -25.47
C THR A 81 -8.44 17.91 -24.80
N LYS A 82 -7.66 17.74 -23.73
CA LYS A 82 -6.94 18.82 -23.05
C LYS A 82 -5.66 19.26 -23.79
N ARG A 83 -5.09 18.43 -24.66
CA ARG A 83 -3.93 18.78 -25.51
C ARG A 83 -4.40 19.70 -26.63
N THR A 84 -3.70 20.81 -26.83
CA THR A 84 -4.06 21.78 -27.88
C THR A 84 -3.51 21.34 -29.24
N ALA A 85 -3.88 22.05 -30.30
CA ALA A 85 -3.29 21.83 -31.63
C ALA A 85 -1.79 22.19 -31.70
N ASN A 86 -1.25 22.95 -30.73
CA ASN A 86 0.17 23.26 -30.65
C ASN A 86 0.98 22.16 -29.96
N ASP A 87 0.31 21.19 -29.32
CA ASP A 87 0.98 20.10 -28.64
C ASP A 87 1.75 19.22 -29.64
N PRO A 88 3.03 18.91 -29.40
CA PRO A 88 3.81 18.13 -30.34
C PRO A 88 3.52 16.62 -30.33
N GLY A 89 2.61 16.15 -29.49
CA GLY A 89 2.25 14.74 -29.35
C GLY A 89 3.23 13.90 -28.53
N LEU A 90 4.14 14.53 -27.79
CA LEU A 90 5.15 13.83 -26.98
C LEU A 90 4.54 13.30 -25.67
N SER A 91 4.93 12.07 -25.30
CA SER A 91 4.61 11.51 -23.99
C SER A 91 5.40 12.22 -22.89
N MET A 92 4.84 12.33 -21.68
CA MET A 92 5.55 12.91 -20.53
C MET A 92 6.86 12.18 -20.23
N SER A 93 6.90 10.86 -20.43
CA SER A 93 8.11 10.05 -20.32
C SER A 93 9.22 10.49 -21.29
N THR A 94 8.86 10.87 -22.52
CA THR A 94 9.81 11.35 -23.53
C THR A 94 10.28 12.76 -23.21
N ILE A 95 9.37 13.62 -22.75
CA ILE A 95 9.66 15.02 -22.40
C ILE A 95 10.71 15.10 -21.28
N TYR A 96 10.60 14.25 -20.26
CA TYR A 96 11.55 14.16 -19.14
C TYR A 96 12.76 13.26 -19.40
N SER A 97 12.83 12.58 -20.56
CA SER A 97 14.00 11.77 -20.90
C SER A 97 15.19 12.67 -21.26
N ASN A 98 16.35 12.41 -20.65
CA ASN A 98 17.62 13.06 -20.96
C ASN A 98 18.59 12.06 -21.64
N ASN A 99 18.07 11.32 -22.63
CA ASN A 99 18.75 10.18 -23.27
C ASN A 99 19.54 10.56 -24.55
N ALA A 100 19.94 11.83 -24.71
CA ALA A 100 20.75 12.33 -25.83
C ALA A 100 20.19 12.06 -27.25
N THR A 101 18.91 11.71 -27.38
CA THR A 101 18.20 11.52 -28.64
C THR A 101 17.25 12.68 -28.92
N GLN A 102 17.12 13.10 -30.18
CA GLN A 102 16.23 14.20 -30.54
C GLN A 102 14.78 13.83 -30.19
N ILE A 103 14.17 14.58 -29.27
CA ILE A 103 12.78 14.34 -28.84
C ILE A 103 11.79 15.25 -29.55
N ARG A 104 12.24 16.36 -30.16
CA ARG A 104 11.41 17.29 -30.93
C ARG A 104 12.17 17.69 -32.21
N ALA A 105 11.58 17.52 -33.38
CA ALA A 105 12.13 18.02 -34.63
C ALA A 105 11.83 19.52 -34.84
N ALA A 106 12.54 20.18 -35.75
CA ALA A 106 12.25 21.57 -36.12
C ALA A 106 10.84 21.70 -36.71
N GLY A 107 10.09 22.71 -36.27
CA GLY A 107 8.70 22.96 -36.66
C GLY A 107 8.07 24.13 -35.91
N ALA A 108 6.74 24.19 -35.91
CA ALA A 108 6.00 25.25 -35.19
C ALA A 108 6.35 25.25 -33.69
N ASN A 109 6.70 26.43 -33.16
CA ASN A 109 7.17 26.63 -31.79
C ASN A 109 8.46 25.82 -31.43
N CYS A 110 9.30 25.53 -32.43
CA CYS A 110 10.62 24.88 -32.24
C CYS A 110 11.51 25.06 -33.49
N THR A 111 12.36 26.09 -33.53
CA THR A 111 13.09 26.45 -34.78
C THR A 111 14.17 25.45 -35.20
N ALA A 112 14.90 24.85 -34.24
CA ALA A 112 16.07 23.99 -34.54
C ALA A 112 15.89 22.51 -34.14
N GLY A 113 14.73 22.14 -33.60
CA GLY A 113 14.57 20.87 -32.90
C GLY A 113 15.18 20.91 -31.50
N TYR A 114 14.88 19.89 -30.70
CA TYR A 114 15.42 19.73 -29.35
C TYR A 114 15.90 18.30 -29.11
N THR A 115 17.18 18.22 -28.74
CA THR A 115 17.87 17.02 -28.27
C THR A 115 18.37 17.32 -26.85
N PRO A 116 17.85 16.67 -25.81
CA PRO A 116 18.24 16.94 -24.43
C PRO A 116 19.62 16.35 -24.12
N SER A 117 20.49 17.15 -23.53
CA SER A 117 21.75 16.71 -22.94
C SER A 117 21.51 16.01 -21.60
N ALA A 118 22.51 15.26 -21.12
CA ALA A 118 22.44 14.62 -19.81
C ALA A 118 22.25 15.70 -18.72
N ARG A 119 21.21 15.53 -17.89
CA ARG A 119 20.78 16.48 -16.83
C ARG A 119 20.16 17.80 -17.31
N ASP A 120 19.77 17.91 -18.58
CA ASP A 120 19.03 19.09 -19.02
C ASP A 120 17.70 19.23 -18.25
N GLU A 121 17.45 20.43 -17.76
CA GLU A 121 16.21 20.80 -17.10
C GLU A 121 15.11 21.09 -18.15
N ARG A 122 13.88 21.29 -17.71
CA ARG A 122 12.79 21.81 -18.56
C ARG A 122 12.22 23.06 -17.93
N VAL A 123 11.53 23.85 -18.74
CA VAL A 123 10.90 25.09 -18.28
C VAL A 123 9.39 24.93 -18.36
N LEU A 124 8.72 25.01 -17.22
CA LEU A 124 7.27 25.10 -17.13
C LEU A 124 6.86 26.57 -17.30
N ARG A 125 6.13 26.85 -18.36
CA ARG A 125 5.49 28.14 -18.61
C ARG A 125 4.00 27.98 -18.44
N VAL A 126 3.41 28.80 -17.57
CA VAL A 126 1.98 28.78 -17.28
C VAL A 126 1.38 30.11 -17.70
N THR A 127 0.39 30.06 -18.60
CA THR A 127 -0.34 31.23 -19.06
C THR A 127 -1.80 31.08 -18.71
N TRP A 128 -2.40 32.12 -18.15
CA TRP A 128 -3.83 32.13 -17.84
C TRP A 128 -4.54 33.24 -18.60
N ASP A 129 -5.81 33.00 -18.91
CA ASP A 129 -6.70 33.90 -19.63
C ASP A 129 -8.08 33.88 -18.94
N ASP A 130 -8.54 35.04 -18.49
CA ASP A 130 -9.84 35.21 -17.85
C ASP A 130 -10.92 35.76 -18.80
N GLY A 131 -10.62 35.81 -20.11
CA GLY A 131 -11.49 36.34 -21.16
C GLY A 131 -11.34 37.85 -21.36
N SER A 132 -10.60 38.56 -20.50
CA SER A 132 -10.29 39.98 -20.64
C SER A 132 -8.78 40.25 -20.76
N THR A 133 -7.95 39.47 -20.07
CA THR A 133 -6.50 39.62 -20.07
C THR A 133 -5.80 38.26 -20.06
N THR A 134 -4.78 38.13 -20.90
CA THR A 134 -3.87 36.98 -20.91
C THR A 134 -2.57 37.35 -20.20
N GLN A 135 -2.15 36.57 -19.22
CA GLN A 135 -0.90 36.78 -18.50
C GLN A 135 -0.11 35.48 -18.37
N THR A 136 1.21 35.59 -18.54
CA THR A 136 2.15 34.48 -18.39
C THR A 136 2.90 34.64 -17.07
N LEU A 137 2.87 33.60 -16.24
CA LEU A 137 3.66 33.55 -15.01
C LEU A 137 5.15 33.47 -15.33
N ALA A 138 6.00 33.79 -14.35
CA ALA A 138 7.43 33.57 -14.49
C ALA A 138 7.71 32.09 -14.77
N ASP A 139 8.59 31.84 -15.75
CA ASP A 139 9.03 30.51 -16.13
C ASP A 139 9.63 29.77 -14.93
N GLU A 140 9.14 28.57 -14.63
CA GLU A 140 9.63 27.73 -13.54
C GLU A 140 10.50 26.59 -14.10
N THR A 141 11.68 26.39 -13.52
CA THR A 141 12.54 25.26 -13.88
C THR A 141 12.02 23.98 -13.23
N ILE A 142 11.71 22.98 -14.04
CA ILE A 142 11.41 21.61 -13.58
C ILE A 142 12.60 20.70 -13.91
N SER A 143 13.19 20.11 -12.87
CA SER A 143 14.34 19.22 -12.96
C SER A 143 13.94 17.79 -12.61
N THR A 144 14.46 16.81 -13.35
CA THR A 144 14.21 15.39 -13.06
C THR A 144 15.18 14.93 -11.97
N VAL A 145 14.70 14.75 -10.73
CA VAL A 145 15.50 14.10 -9.68
C VAL A 145 15.53 12.60 -9.97
N PRO A 146 16.71 11.97 -10.16
CA PRO A 146 16.79 10.55 -10.39
C PRO A 146 16.61 9.80 -9.06
N ALA A 147 15.37 9.63 -8.62
CA ALA A 147 15.05 8.73 -7.52
C ALA A 147 14.65 7.35 -8.06
N ALA A 148 15.65 6.57 -8.47
CA ALA A 148 15.78 5.12 -8.24
C ALA A 148 16.90 4.54 -9.13
N VAL A 149 17.98 4.14 -8.46
CA VAL A 149 18.74 2.89 -8.66
C VAL A 149 18.86 2.39 -10.10
N VAL A 150 20.05 2.65 -10.66
CA VAL A 150 20.75 1.80 -11.64
C VAL A 150 20.09 0.43 -11.87
N ALA A 151 19.34 0.31 -12.95
CA ALA A 151 19.71 -0.64 -13.99
C ALA A 151 20.21 0.21 -15.15
N GLU A 152 21.50 0.58 -15.09
CA GLU A 152 22.17 1.07 -16.29
C GLU A 152 21.96 0.03 -17.39
N SER A 153 21.41 0.56 -18.48
CA SER A 153 21.44 0.05 -19.83
C SER A 153 22.51 -1.00 -20.10
N LEU A 154 22.16 -1.97 -20.94
CA LEU A 154 23.10 -2.76 -21.75
C LEU A 154 24.01 -1.84 -22.57
N GLN A 155 25.05 -1.33 -21.90
CA GLN A 155 26.33 -0.79 -22.36
C GLN A 155 26.38 -0.26 -23.81
N GLY A 156 25.52 0.69 -24.15
CA GLY A 156 25.64 1.45 -25.40
C GLY A 156 25.28 0.70 -26.68
N LYS A 157 24.34 -0.26 -26.65
CA LYS A 157 23.84 -0.94 -27.85
C LYS A 157 22.55 -0.29 -28.39
N ALA A 158 22.54 0.07 -29.67
CA ALA A 158 21.39 0.68 -30.36
C ALA A 158 20.33 -0.37 -30.71
N ALA A 159 19.09 0.04 -31.02
CA ALA A 159 18.03 -0.90 -31.44
C ALA A 159 18.38 -1.71 -32.71
N ALA A 160 19.32 -1.21 -33.52
CA ALA A 160 19.87 -1.93 -34.68
C ALA A 160 20.89 -3.03 -34.29
N ASP A 161 21.42 -3.00 -33.07
CA ASP A 161 22.29 -4.05 -32.52
C ASP A 161 21.50 -5.23 -31.93
N PHE A 162 20.16 -5.16 -31.96
CA PHE A 162 19.27 -6.21 -31.47
C PHE A 162 18.33 -6.68 -32.58
N ILE A 163 18.17 -8.00 -32.66
CA ILE A 163 17.26 -8.63 -33.61
C ILE A 163 15.86 -8.61 -32.99
N ASN A 164 14.96 -7.80 -33.55
CA ASN A 164 13.55 -7.84 -33.18
C ASN A 164 12.87 -9.04 -33.85
N VAL A 165 12.50 -10.05 -33.06
CA VAL A 165 11.77 -11.23 -33.56
C VAL A 165 10.34 -11.17 -33.06
N THR A 166 9.47 -10.55 -33.85
CA THR A 166 8.02 -10.79 -33.77
C THR A 166 7.58 -11.41 -35.11
N GLY A 167 7.80 -12.73 -35.24
CA GLY A 167 7.47 -13.52 -36.42
C GLY A 167 8.60 -14.46 -36.88
N ASN A 168 8.38 -15.19 -37.99
CA ASN A 168 9.37 -16.10 -38.56
C ASN A 168 10.58 -15.34 -39.13
N ILE A 169 11.78 -15.89 -38.94
CA ILE A 169 13.04 -15.35 -39.45
C ILE A 169 13.06 -15.46 -40.99
N THR A 170 13.23 -14.34 -41.70
CA THR A 170 13.36 -14.30 -43.17
C THR A 170 14.83 -14.22 -43.61
N GLN A 171 15.16 -14.63 -44.85
CA GLN A 171 16.51 -14.55 -45.42
C GLN A 171 17.11 -13.13 -45.33
N ALA A 172 16.27 -12.10 -45.48
CA ALA A 172 16.68 -10.71 -45.36
C ALA A 172 17.13 -10.35 -43.94
N ASN A 173 16.45 -10.89 -42.92
CA ASN A 173 16.81 -10.67 -41.51
C ASN A 173 18.13 -11.37 -41.14
N MET A 174 18.43 -12.51 -41.76
CA MET A 174 19.70 -13.22 -41.57
C MET A 174 20.88 -12.55 -42.28
N ALA A 175 20.66 -11.87 -43.42
CA ALA A 175 21.72 -11.16 -44.13
C ALA A 175 22.23 -9.92 -43.39
N ILE A 176 21.39 -9.32 -42.52
CA ILE A 176 21.76 -8.17 -41.67
C ILE A 176 22.79 -8.58 -40.60
N LEU A 177 22.69 -9.80 -40.07
CA LEU A 177 23.58 -10.35 -39.04
C LEU A 177 25.04 -10.51 -39.50
N THR A 178 25.27 -10.70 -40.79
CA THR A 178 26.61 -10.94 -41.37
C THR A 178 27.07 -9.77 -42.26
N GLY A 179 26.32 -8.67 -42.30
CA GLY A 179 26.61 -7.52 -43.17
C GLY A 179 26.56 -7.84 -44.66
N ALA A 180 25.72 -8.81 -45.07
CA ALA A 180 25.72 -9.45 -46.38
C ALA A 180 27.04 -10.16 -46.77
N GLY A 181 27.95 -10.37 -45.82
CA GLY A 181 29.15 -11.19 -45.95
C GLY A 181 28.91 -12.66 -45.59
N ASP A 182 29.95 -13.47 -45.79
CA ASP A 182 29.97 -14.92 -45.53
C ASP A 182 29.59 -15.24 -44.07
N ALA A 183 28.53 -16.03 -43.91
CA ALA A 183 27.98 -16.46 -42.64
C ALA A 183 28.77 -17.62 -41.99
N SER A 184 29.93 -18.01 -42.55
CA SER A 184 30.80 -19.09 -42.08
C SER A 184 31.30 -18.93 -40.63
N ALA A 185 31.21 -17.72 -40.05
CA ALA A 185 31.50 -17.47 -38.63
C ALA A 185 30.31 -17.73 -37.69
N LEU A 186 29.09 -17.92 -38.20
CA LEU A 186 27.92 -18.23 -37.38
C LEU A 186 27.64 -19.73 -37.24
N HIS A 187 28.11 -20.61 -38.14
CA HIS A 187 28.09 -22.07 -37.97
C HIS A 187 29.21 -22.79 -38.77
N ASN A 188 29.96 -23.66 -38.09
CA ASN A 188 30.99 -24.58 -38.61
C ASN A 188 30.37 -25.70 -39.47
N HIS A 189 30.88 -25.95 -40.68
CA HIS A 189 30.39 -26.98 -41.60
C HIS A 189 31.55 -27.89 -42.04
N ASP A 190 31.38 -29.21 -41.91
CA ASP A 190 32.20 -30.23 -42.60
C ASP A 190 31.33 -31.30 -43.30
N GLY A 191 30.12 -30.93 -43.70
CA GLY A 191 29.17 -31.82 -44.36
C GLY A 191 28.36 -31.13 -45.44
N ARG A 192 28.78 -31.25 -46.70
CA ARG A 192 28.04 -30.87 -47.90
C ARG A 192 26.75 -31.70 -47.97
N TYR A 193 25.60 -31.14 -47.58
CA TYR A 193 24.33 -31.86 -47.69
C TYR A 193 23.91 -32.03 -49.15
N LEU A 194 23.70 -33.31 -49.49
CA LEU A 194 22.94 -33.78 -50.64
C LEU A 194 21.56 -33.13 -50.67
N ALA A 195 21.15 -32.60 -51.82
CA ALA A 195 19.75 -32.48 -52.14
C ALA A 195 19.24 -33.87 -52.55
N SER A 196 18.26 -34.45 -51.85
CA SER A 196 17.62 -35.66 -52.38
C SER A 196 16.35 -36.09 -51.65
N GLY A 197 15.22 -35.92 -52.33
CA GLY A 197 14.23 -36.98 -52.56
C GLY A 197 14.47 -37.72 -53.88
N ALA A 198 15.73 -38.09 -54.19
CA ALA A 198 16.11 -38.81 -55.41
C ALA A 198 16.64 -40.22 -55.08
N SER A 199 16.01 -41.24 -55.66
CA SER A 199 16.16 -42.66 -55.33
C SER A 199 17.14 -43.42 -56.25
N THR A 200 18.36 -42.95 -56.46
CA THR A 200 19.38 -43.71 -57.23
C THR A 200 20.69 -43.86 -56.48
N ASN A 201 21.22 -45.09 -56.47
CA ASN A 201 22.46 -45.52 -55.83
C ASN A 201 23.63 -44.55 -56.02
N PHE A 202 24.34 -44.22 -54.94
CA PHE A 202 25.59 -43.47 -54.97
C PHE A 202 26.73 -44.38 -55.50
N ASN A 203 26.96 -44.35 -56.81
CA ASN A 203 28.07 -45.04 -57.45
C ASN A 203 29.30 -44.12 -57.46
N MET A 204 30.32 -44.43 -56.66
CA MET A 204 31.60 -43.69 -56.65
C MET A 204 32.45 -43.92 -57.91
N GLY A 205 31.91 -44.63 -58.92
CA GLY A 205 32.53 -44.85 -60.22
C GLY A 205 33.50 -46.03 -60.24
N THR A 206 33.59 -46.71 -61.39
CA THR A 206 34.63 -47.69 -61.70
C THR A 206 35.94 -46.94 -61.95
N GLY A 207 36.89 -46.99 -61.01
CA GLY A 207 38.16 -46.29 -61.15
C GLY A 207 38.84 -45.82 -59.87
N ILE A 208 38.36 -46.17 -58.67
CA ILE A 208 39.15 -46.00 -57.43
C ILE A 208 40.17 -47.14 -57.34
N THR A 209 41.16 -47.13 -58.23
CA THR A 209 42.36 -47.96 -58.14
C THR A 209 43.39 -47.21 -57.31
N SER A 210 43.37 -47.41 -55.99
CA SER A 210 44.60 -47.34 -55.19
C SER A 210 44.93 -48.76 -54.73
N THR A 211 46.20 -49.13 -54.79
CA THR A 211 46.78 -50.43 -54.38
C THR A 211 46.63 -50.73 -52.88
N SER A 212 45.78 -49.96 -52.19
CA SER A 212 45.32 -50.10 -50.82
C SER A 212 44.03 -49.29 -50.66
N GLY A 213 42.93 -49.81 -51.22
CA GLY A 213 41.58 -49.24 -51.12
C GLY A 213 41.06 -49.23 -49.67
N ARG A 214 41.53 -48.26 -48.88
CA ARG A 214 41.00 -47.95 -47.55
C ARG A 214 40.11 -46.72 -47.68
N PHE A 215 38.82 -46.87 -47.34
CA PHE A 215 37.95 -45.75 -47.02
C PHE A 215 38.23 -45.36 -45.57
N SER A 216 38.94 -44.25 -45.37
CA SER A 216 39.33 -43.77 -44.04
C SER A 216 38.47 -42.56 -43.66
N ILE A 217 37.81 -42.63 -42.50
CA ILE A 217 37.18 -41.48 -41.84
C ILE A 217 38.12 -41.07 -40.71
N GLY A 218 38.91 -40.02 -40.93
CA GLY A 218 39.81 -39.45 -39.92
C GLY A 218 40.96 -38.62 -40.49
N ASN A 219 41.31 -37.53 -39.80
CA ASN A 219 42.41 -36.60 -40.12
C ASN A 219 43.64 -36.90 -39.24
N ALA A 220 44.85 -36.63 -39.73
CA ALA A 220 46.08 -36.70 -38.96
C ALA A 220 46.11 -35.61 -37.87
N THR A 221 45.96 -36.04 -36.60
CA THR A 221 46.14 -35.29 -35.32
C THR A 221 45.13 -34.17 -35.02
N PRO A 222 44.48 -34.04 -33.82
CA PRO A 222 44.49 -34.79 -32.53
C PRO A 222 43.23 -35.71 -32.33
N PRO A 223 43.02 -36.42 -31.17
CA PRO A 223 42.08 -37.54 -31.10
C PRO A 223 40.61 -37.10 -30.95
N GLY A 224 39.96 -36.82 -32.08
CA GLY A 224 38.51 -36.74 -32.16
C GLY A 224 37.89 -38.14 -32.31
N THR A 225 36.70 -38.36 -31.75
CA THR A 225 35.87 -39.53 -32.06
C THR A 225 35.44 -39.50 -33.52
N HIS A 226 35.78 -40.54 -34.28
CA HIS A 226 35.35 -40.70 -35.67
C HIS A 226 34.30 -41.80 -35.76
N GLU A 227 33.15 -41.48 -36.35
CA GLU A 227 32.02 -42.40 -36.47
C GLU A 227 31.74 -42.69 -37.95
N PHE A 228 31.63 -43.97 -38.29
CA PHE A 228 31.16 -44.42 -39.60
C PHE A 228 29.72 -44.90 -39.46
N HIS A 229 28.75 -44.06 -39.85
CA HIS A 229 27.32 -44.34 -39.70
C HIS A 229 26.70 -44.77 -41.05
N ILE A 230 26.00 -45.91 -41.09
CA ILE A 230 25.26 -46.39 -42.28
C ILE A 230 23.78 -46.49 -41.92
N GLU A 231 22.94 -45.61 -42.47
CA GLU A 231 21.48 -45.70 -42.37
C GLU A 231 20.87 -46.34 -43.63
N SER A 232 20.07 -47.40 -43.45
CA SER A 232 19.34 -48.08 -44.53
C SER A 232 18.03 -48.63 -44.00
N ALA A 233 16.97 -48.58 -44.81
CA ALA A 233 15.66 -49.15 -44.49
C ALA A 233 15.70 -50.69 -44.30
N ASN A 234 16.72 -51.35 -44.82
CA ASN A 234 17.06 -52.74 -44.53
C ASN A 234 18.57 -52.82 -44.25
N PRO A 235 19.00 -52.68 -42.99
CA PRO A 235 20.42 -52.54 -42.67
C PRO A 235 21.12 -53.91 -42.70
N THR A 236 21.85 -54.19 -43.77
CA THR A 236 22.81 -55.30 -43.79
C THR A 236 24.18 -54.78 -44.19
N GLN A 237 25.15 -54.88 -43.29
CA GLN A 237 26.55 -54.69 -43.61
C GLN A 237 27.18 -56.07 -43.86
N ARG A 238 27.67 -56.31 -45.08
CA ARG A 238 28.29 -57.58 -45.47
C ARG A 238 29.78 -57.38 -45.74
N MET A 239 30.63 -58.05 -44.97
CA MET A 239 32.08 -58.16 -45.23
C MET A 239 32.34 -59.54 -45.86
N THR A 240 32.99 -59.61 -47.03
CA THR A 240 33.26 -60.88 -47.71
C THR A 240 34.74 -60.98 -48.08
N ALA A 241 35.45 -61.95 -47.52
CA ALA A 241 36.76 -62.39 -48.02
C ALA A 241 36.51 -63.40 -49.16
N THR A 242 37.20 -63.26 -50.30
CA THR A 242 36.87 -63.98 -51.55
C THR A 242 38.02 -64.82 -52.13
N SER A 243 39.07 -65.15 -51.36
CA SER A 243 40.20 -65.93 -51.90
C SER A 243 40.54 -67.13 -51.02
N GLY A 244 40.36 -68.34 -51.58
CA GLY A 244 40.55 -69.64 -50.94
C GLY A 244 41.99 -69.98 -50.56
N GLY A 245 42.40 -69.49 -49.39
CA GLY A 245 43.69 -69.80 -48.77
C GLY A 245 43.98 -68.84 -47.62
N ALA A 246 43.43 -69.12 -46.44
CA ALA A 246 43.74 -68.44 -45.17
C ALA A 246 43.36 -66.95 -45.05
N GLY A 247 42.27 -66.49 -45.70
CA GLY A 247 41.80 -65.12 -45.62
C GLY A 247 40.73 -64.91 -44.55
N THR A 248 41.07 -64.68 -43.28
CA THR A 248 40.07 -64.38 -42.23
C THR A 248 39.41 -63.01 -42.46
N ALA A 249 38.09 -62.98 -42.63
CA ALA A 249 37.34 -61.72 -42.57
C ALA A 249 37.41 -61.19 -41.14
N LYS A 250 38.03 -60.02 -40.94
CA LYS A 250 38.27 -59.46 -39.62
C LYS A 250 37.94 -57.98 -39.52
N ILE A 251 37.49 -57.58 -38.34
CA ILE A 251 37.46 -56.19 -37.86
C ILE A 251 38.58 -56.06 -36.85
N GLU A 252 39.51 -55.14 -37.05
CA GLU A 252 40.69 -54.99 -36.20
C GLU A 252 40.68 -53.65 -35.46
N PHE A 253 41.04 -53.70 -34.19
CA PHE A 253 41.17 -52.53 -33.34
C PHE A 253 42.66 -52.35 -33.00
N PHE A 254 43.28 -51.29 -33.51
CA PHE A 254 44.71 -51.00 -33.30
C PHE A 254 44.92 -49.82 -32.35
N SER A 255 46.07 -49.83 -31.68
CA SER A 255 46.66 -48.67 -31.01
C SER A 255 48.11 -48.56 -31.50
N GLY A 256 48.40 -47.54 -32.30
CA GLY A 256 49.66 -47.47 -33.04
C GLY A 256 49.79 -48.64 -34.01
N THR A 257 50.88 -49.40 -33.91
CA THR A 257 51.14 -50.61 -34.71
C THR A 257 50.69 -51.90 -34.02
N THR A 258 50.14 -51.83 -32.81
CA THR A 258 49.75 -53.00 -32.00
C THR A 258 48.25 -53.27 -32.14
N GLU A 259 47.89 -54.49 -32.55
CA GLU A 259 46.51 -54.98 -32.50
C GLU A 259 46.09 -55.17 -31.04
N ARG A 260 45.02 -54.49 -30.62
CA ARG A 260 44.48 -54.55 -29.25
C ARG A 260 43.34 -55.55 -29.12
N ALA A 261 42.53 -55.64 -30.15
CA ALA A 261 41.47 -56.63 -30.24
C ALA A 261 41.10 -56.85 -31.71
N SER A 262 40.45 -57.97 -31.98
CA SER A 262 39.76 -58.15 -33.26
C SER A 262 38.58 -59.09 -33.16
N ILE A 263 37.67 -58.93 -34.11
CA ILE A 263 36.57 -59.86 -34.35
C ILE A 263 36.90 -60.58 -35.66
N ARG A 264 36.97 -61.92 -35.60
CA ARG A 264 37.46 -62.76 -36.69
C ARG A 264 36.42 -63.82 -37.04
N ALA A 265 36.19 -64.01 -38.34
CA ALA A 265 35.47 -65.16 -38.88
C ALA A 265 36.43 -65.95 -39.79
N THR A 266 36.80 -67.15 -39.35
CA THR A 266 37.80 -67.98 -40.05
C THR A 266 37.12 -68.83 -41.11
N GLU A 267 37.69 -68.88 -42.32
CA GLU A 267 37.05 -69.50 -43.49
C GLU A 267 36.82 -71.02 -43.39
N SER A 268 37.50 -71.72 -42.48
CA SER A 268 37.49 -73.20 -42.41
C SER A 268 36.57 -73.80 -41.34
N GLY A 269 35.96 -73.00 -40.48
CA GLY A 269 34.99 -73.47 -39.49
C GLY A 269 34.04 -72.33 -39.17
N ASN A 270 32.72 -72.54 -39.33
CA ASN A 270 31.67 -71.53 -39.12
C ASN A 270 31.65 -71.02 -37.67
N GLN A 271 32.66 -70.24 -37.28
CA GLN A 271 32.94 -69.78 -35.93
C GLN A 271 33.15 -68.27 -35.96
N LEU A 272 32.73 -67.60 -34.88
CA LEU A 272 32.99 -66.19 -34.64
C LEU A 272 33.83 -66.06 -33.38
N SER A 273 35.01 -65.48 -33.50
CA SER A 273 35.98 -65.39 -32.42
C SER A 273 36.33 -63.94 -32.11
N PHE A 274 36.39 -63.62 -30.81
CA PHE A 274 36.82 -62.35 -30.27
C PHE A 274 38.22 -62.53 -29.67
N TYR A 275 39.18 -61.78 -30.20
CA TYR A 275 40.58 -61.81 -29.76
C TYR A 275 40.92 -60.56 -28.96
N VAL A 276 41.76 -60.74 -27.95
CA VAL A 276 42.49 -59.66 -27.26
C VAL A 276 43.96 -59.80 -27.66
N GLY A 277 44.55 -58.74 -28.19
CA GLY A 277 45.86 -58.82 -28.85
C GLY A 277 45.82 -59.59 -30.18
N ALA A 278 47.00 -59.95 -30.70
CA ALA A 278 47.12 -60.61 -32.00
C ALA A 278 46.76 -62.12 -31.96
N SER A 279 46.85 -62.75 -30.78
CA SER A 279 46.82 -64.22 -30.64
C SER A 279 45.87 -64.76 -29.57
N ASP A 280 45.42 -63.97 -28.59
CA ASP A 280 44.70 -64.52 -27.42
C ASP A 280 43.19 -64.50 -27.65
N GLU A 281 42.57 -65.68 -27.76
CA GLU A 281 41.12 -65.83 -27.96
C GLU A 281 40.37 -65.68 -26.63
N ALA A 282 39.57 -64.62 -26.51
CA ALA A 282 38.83 -64.31 -25.28
C ALA A 282 37.43 -64.93 -25.26
N LEU A 283 36.77 -65.01 -26.42
CA LEU A 283 35.45 -65.62 -26.57
C LEU A 283 35.32 -66.23 -27.96
N GLN A 284 34.87 -67.47 -28.02
CA GLN A 284 34.53 -68.16 -29.26
C GLN A 284 33.05 -68.55 -29.26
N LEU A 285 32.36 -68.27 -30.37
CA LEU A 285 31.08 -68.87 -30.70
C LEU A 285 31.31 -69.97 -31.73
N ASP A 286 31.12 -71.22 -31.33
CA ASP A 286 31.37 -72.38 -32.19
C ASP A 286 30.17 -72.76 -33.07
N THR A 287 30.35 -73.76 -33.93
CA THR A 287 29.31 -74.26 -34.85
C THR A 287 28.12 -74.90 -34.13
N ASN A 288 28.27 -75.27 -32.86
CA ASN A 288 27.25 -75.89 -32.03
C ASN A 288 26.52 -74.87 -31.15
N LYS A 289 26.77 -73.56 -31.35
CA LYS A 289 26.21 -72.44 -30.58
C LYS A 289 26.72 -72.36 -29.14
N ASN A 290 27.88 -72.96 -28.85
CA ASN A 290 28.52 -72.80 -27.55
C ASN A 290 29.28 -71.48 -27.49
N ALA A 291 29.24 -70.83 -26.32
CA ALA A 291 30.11 -69.71 -25.97
C ALA A 291 31.27 -70.22 -25.11
N ILE A 292 32.47 -70.26 -25.67
CA ILE A 292 33.69 -70.71 -25.00
C ILE A 292 34.49 -69.47 -24.59
N PHE A 293 34.65 -69.25 -23.28
CA PHE A 293 35.42 -68.13 -22.74
C PHE A 293 36.87 -68.57 -22.49
N GLY A 294 37.85 -67.86 -23.05
CA GLY A 294 39.28 -68.13 -22.86
C GLY A 294 39.83 -67.66 -21.50
N GLY A 295 38.99 -67.10 -20.63
CA GLY A 295 39.35 -66.58 -19.30
C GLY A 295 38.16 -66.58 -18.33
N ASN A 296 38.33 -65.91 -17.18
CA ASN A 296 37.29 -65.83 -16.13
C ASN A 296 36.05 -65.04 -16.59
N ILE A 297 34.85 -65.49 -16.18
CA ILE A 297 33.57 -64.80 -16.44
C ILE A 297 33.19 -63.95 -15.22
N VAL A 298 33.17 -62.62 -15.39
CA VAL A 298 32.70 -61.67 -14.38
C VAL A 298 31.38 -61.07 -14.88
N ALA A 299 30.25 -61.49 -14.30
CA ALA A 299 28.92 -61.02 -14.70
C ALA A 299 28.33 -60.07 -13.65
N ALA A 300 27.82 -58.92 -14.10
CA ALA A 300 27.09 -57.96 -13.24
C ALA A 300 25.59 -58.34 -13.06
N GLY A 301 25.16 -59.49 -13.58
CA GLY A 301 23.79 -60.01 -13.53
C GLY A 301 23.74 -61.54 -13.38
N TYR A 302 22.54 -62.13 -13.45
CA TYR A 302 22.34 -63.57 -13.27
C TYR A 302 22.82 -64.40 -14.46
N ILE A 303 23.65 -65.41 -14.20
CA ILE A 303 23.84 -66.54 -15.11
C ILE A 303 22.71 -67.52 -14.80
N GLN A 304 21.76 -67.72 -15.72
CA GLN A 304 20.70 -68.73 -15.53
C GLN A 304 21.26 -70.13 -15.78
N PRO A 305 21.32 -71.01 -14.78
CA PRO A 305 21.65 -72.39 -15.05
C PRO A 305 20.43 -73.18 -15.54
N VAL A 306 20.67 -74.32 -16.19
CA VAL A 306 19.65 -75.18 -16.78
C VAL A 306 18.58 -75.57 -15.74
N ASN A 307 17.30 -75.47 -16.12
CA ASN A 307 16.15 -75.91 -15.32
C ASN A 307 16.07 -77.44 -15.29
N LEU A 308 16.21 -78.05 -14.11
CA LEU A 308 16.11 -79.51 -13.93
C LEU A 308 14.96 -79.84 -12.96
N ASN A 309 14.16 -80.87 -13.30
CA ASN A 309 13.11 -81.37 -12.40
C ASN A 309 13.67 -82.39 -11.37
N THR A 310 12.88 -82.78 -10.36
CA THR A 310 13.34 -83.64 -9.23
C THR A 310 13.94 -84.98 -9.67
N ALA A 311 13.43 -85.59 -10.74
CA ALA A 311 13.96 -86.85 -11.26
C ALA A 311 15.30 -86.66 -12.01
N GLN A 312 15.46 -85.53 -12.70
CA GLN A 312 16.71 -85.15 -13.36
C GLN A 312 17.77 -84.67 -12.36
N ASP A 313 17.35 -84.05 -11.24
CA ASP A 313 18.23 -83.69 -10.14
C ASP A 313 18.91 -84.95 -9.57
N THR A 314 18.16 -86.03 -9.31
CA THR A 314 18.74 -87.26 -8.70
C THR A 314 19.73 -88.00 -9.60
N ALA A 315 19.64 -87.84 -10.92
CA ALA A 315 20.50 -88.51 -11.91
C ALA A 315 21.78 -87.73 -12.26
N LEU A 316 21.99 -86.53 -11.70
CA LEU A 316 23.16 -85.70 -11.98
C LEU A 316 24.41 -86.27 -11.29
N THR A 317 25.22 -87.03 -12.02
CA THR A 317 26.54 -87.56 -11.62
C THR A 317 27.68 -86.68 -12.15
N ALA A 318 27.60 -85.36 -11.93
CA ALA A 318 28.59 -84.40 -12.40
C ALA A 318 29.50 -83.89 -11.27
N THR A 319 30.75 -83.62 -11.64
CA THR A 319 31.88 -83.18 -10.82
C THR A 319 31.61 -81.86 -10.08
N ALA A 320 32.24 -81.66 -8.92
CA ALA A 320 32.06 -80.51 -8.03
C ALA A 320 32.01 -79.14 -8.76
N GLY A 321 31.12 -78.23 -8.31
CA GLY A 321 31.03 -76.85 -8.80
C GLY A 321 29.87 -76.52 -9.75
N GLY A 322 28.99 -77.47 -10.10
CA GLY A 322 27.77 -77.18 -10.87
C GLY A 322 26.72 -76.42 -10.05
N MET A 323 26.09 -75.40 -10.63
CA MET A 323 24.90 -74.70 -10.09
C MET A 323 23.69 -74.94 -11.00
N TRP A 324 22.50 -75.19 -10.45
CA TRP A 324 21.25 -75.35 -11.20
C TRP A 324 20.03 -74.85 -10.45
N TYR A 325 18.94 -74.61 -11.16
CA TYR A 325 17.65 -74.26 -10.56
C TYR A 325 16.76 -75.49 -10.50
N ASN A 326 16.30 -75.85 -9.30
CA ASN A 326 15.33 -76.93 -9.13
C ASN A 326 13.93 -76.33 -9.24
N THR A 327 13.23 -76.67 -10.31
CA THR A 327 11.92 -76.07 -10.63
C THR A 327 10.77 -76.59 -9.77
N VAL A 328 10.97 -77.64 -8.98
CA VAL A 328 9.94 -78.22 -8.11
C VAL A 328 10.02 -77.64 -6.70
N GLU A 329 11.24 -77.37 -6.23
CA GLU A 329 11.47 -76.75 -4.92
C GLU A 329 11.68 -75.23 -4.99
N ASP A 330 11.68 -74.66 -6.21
CA ASP A 330 11.85 -73.22 -6.47
C ASP A 330 13.15 -72.62 -5.89
N THR A 331 14.22 -73.43 -5.82
CA THR A 331 15.50 -73.04 -5.22
C THR A 331 16.69 -73.24 -6.15
N ILE A 332 17.68 -72.36 -6.03
CA ILE A 332 18.98 -72.53 -6.69
C ILE A 332 19.81 -73.51 -5.86
N ARG A 333 20.29 -74.59 -6.48
CA ARG A 333 21.14 -75.61 -5.86
C ARG A 333 22.55 -75.60 -6.46
N PHE A 334 23.51 -76.08 -5.67
CA PHE A 334 24.90 -76.26 -6.10
C PHE A 334 25.54 -77.49 -5.46
N LEU A 335 26.58 -78.04 -6.08
CA LEU A 335 27.44 -79.09 -5.50
C LEU A 335 28.57 -78.45 -4.70
N ASP A 336 28.77 -78.86 -3.45
CA ASP A 336 29.99 -78.51 -2.70
C ASP A 336 31.21 -79.28 -3.21
N ASP A 337 32.40 -78.90 -2.73
CA ASP A 337 33.69 -79.46 -3.18
C ASP A 337 33.81 -80.97 -2.98
N ASN A 338 32.94 -81.56 -2.14
CA ASN A 338 32.87 -82.98 -1.86
C ASN A 338 31.74 -83.68 -2.64
N GLY A 339 31.07 -82.99 -3.57
CA GLY A 339 29.99 -83.51 -4.40
C GLY A 339 28.63 -83.60 -3.72
N ASN A 340 28.44 -82.95 -2.56
CA ASN A 340 27.13 -82.95 -1.88
C ASN A 340 26.27 -81.77 -2.36
N LYS A 341 24.96 -81.98 -2.45
CA LYS A 341 24.01 -80.95 -2.94
C LYS A 341 23.60 -79.98 -1.83
N ARG A 342 23.64 -78.68 -2.10
CA ARG A 342 23.21 -77.59 -1.19
C ARG A 342 22.25 -76.64 -1.88
N SER A 343 21.42 -75.93 -1.10
CA SER A 343 20.36 -75.03 -1.58
C SER A 343 20.59 -73.60 -1.10
N LEU A 344 20.34 -72.61 -1.97
CA LEU A 344 20.39 -71.17 -1.70
C LEU A 344 18.94 -70.63 -1.73
N VAL A 345 18.38 -70.28 -0.57
CA VAL A 345 17.01 -69.76 -0.42
C VAL A 345 17.04 -68.23 -0.38
N TYR A 346 16.28 -67.56 -1.26
CA TYR A 346 16.20 -66.10 -1.37
C TYR A 346 14.92 -65.56 -0.71
N SER A 347 15.08 -64.82 0.39
CA SER A 347 14.04 -63.98 1.00
C SER A 347 14.39 -62.53 0.69
N GLN A 348 13.56 -61.79 -0.04
CA GLN A 348 13.79 -60.35 -0.27
C GLN A 348 12.56 -59.45 -0.10
N MET A 349 12.86 -58.33 0.58
CA MET A 349 12.08 -57.28 1.21
C MET A 349 11.26 -56.38 0.25
N LEU A 350 10.18 -55.77 0.78
CA LEU A 350 9.20 -54.91 0.12
C LEU A 350 9.38 -53.40 0.44
N ASP A 351 10.60 -52.92 0.67
CA ASP A 351 10.81 -51.63 1.36
C ASP A 351 10.93 -50.39 0.44
N SER A 352 10.31 -50.35 -0.75
CA SER A 352 10.51 -49.18 -1.66
C SER A 352 9.27 -48.66 -2.40
N TYR A 353 8.07 -49.14 -2.09
CA TYR A 353 6.84 -48.58 -2.68
C TYR A 353 5.74 -48.38 -1.64
N ILE A 354 5.12 -47.20 -1.66
CA ILE A 354 3.89 -46.91 -0.90
C ILE A 354 2.70 -47.41 -1.72
N LEU A 355 1.78 -48.14 -1.08
CA LEU A 355 0.58 -48.63 -1.75
C LEU A 355 -0.37 -47.46 -2.05
N LYS A 356 -0.85 -47.37 -3.30
CA LYS A 356 -1.81 -46.33 -3.76
C LYS A 356 -3.16 -46.34 -3.00
N ASN A 357 -3.41 -47.36 -2.19
CA ASN A 357 -4.63 -47.52 -1.39
C ASN A 357 -4.55 -46.81 -0.02
N GLY A 358 -3.43 -46.17 0.32
CA GLY A 358 -3.26 -45.45 1.58
C GLY A 358 -3.09 -46.32 2.82
N SER A 359 -2.90 -47.64 2.68
CA SER A 359 -2.74 -48.54 3.84
C SER A 359 -1.34 -48.49 4.46
N THR A 360 -0.37 -47.83 3.82
CA THR A 360 0.98 -47.66 4.35
C THR A 360 1.02 -46.40 5.21
N ALA A 361 1.05 -46.58 6.54
CA ALA A 361 1.24 -45.47 7.47
C ALA A 361 2.68 -44.94 7.34
N LEU A 362 2.83 -43.66 7.04
CA LEU A 362 4.11 -42.97 7.09
C LEU A 362 4.43 -42.69 8.56
N THR A 363 5.38 -43.44 9.12
CA THR A 363 5.71 -43.40 10.56
C THR A 363 6.90 -42.49 10.90
N ALA A 364 7.49 -41.82 9.91
CA ALA A 364 8.59 -40.85 10.08
C ALA A 364 8.55 -39.74 9.01
N ASP A 365 9.23 -38.62 9.29
CA ASP A 365 9.35 -37.48 8.37
C ASP A 365 10.08 -37.88 7.09
N TRP A 366 9.43 -37.69 5.93
CA TRP A 366 10.04 -37.91 4.63
C TRP A 366 10.71 -36.65 4.10
N ASN A 367 12.02 -36.69 3.89
CA ASN A 367 12.74 -35.62 3.22
C ASN A 367 12.50 -35.69 1.69
N VAL A 368 11.45 -35.03 1.23
CA VAL A 368 11.15 -34.87 -0.22
C VAL A 368 11.94 -33.72 -0.87
N SER A 369 12.80 -33.03 -0.11
CA SER A 369 13.66 -31.94 -0.59
C SER A 369 15.14 -32.34 -0.56
N GLY A 370 15.62 -32.94 -1.65
CA GLY A 370 17.03 -33.31 -1.83
C GLY A 370 17.67 -32.61 -3.02
N GLY A 371 18.18 -31.39 -2.82
CA GLY A 371 19.12 -30.69 -3.71
C GLY A 371 18.52 -29.95 -4.91
N ALA A 372 18.98 -28.70 -5.13
CA ALA A 372 18.89 -27.77 -6.28
C ALA A 372 17.62 -27.67 -7.16
N ASN A 373 16.61 -28.52 -6.98
CA ASN A 373 15.36 -28.56 -7.71
C ASN A 373 14.25 -28.97 -6.74
N ASP A 374 13.42 -28.00 -6.33
CA ASP A 374 12.24 -28.21 -5.51
C ASP A 374 11.33 -29.29 -6.14
N LYS A 375 11.30 -30.48 -5.55
CA LYS A 375 10.28 -31.48 -5.88
C LYS A 375 8.94 -30.95 -5.35
N LYS A 376 8.15 -30.33 -6.23
CA LYS A 376 6.80 -29.83 -5.91
C LYS A 376 5.83 -31.00 -5.89
N ILE A 377 5.07 -31.15 -4.80
CA ILE A 377 3.87 -32.00 -4.82
C ILE A 377 2.79 -31.21 -5.57
N THR A 378 2.46 -31.64 -6.79
CA THR A 378 1.48 -31.00 -7.67
C THR A 378 0.18 -31.81 -7.70
N GLY A 379 -0.96 -31.15 -7.92
CA GLY A 379 -2.26 -31.83 -8.08
C GLY A 379 -2.99 -32.15 -6.77
N LEU A 380 -2.58 -31.57 -5.63
CA LEU A 380 -3.39 -31.63 -4.41
C LEU A 380 -4.74 -30.94 -4.63
N ALA A 381 -5.82 -31.64 -4.28
CA ALA A 381 -7.16 -31.08 -4.23
C ALA A 381 -7.29 -30.07 -3.07
N THR A 382 -8.37 -29.29 -3.08
CA THR A 382 -8.71 -28.41 -1.95
C THR A 382 -8.92 -29.26 -0.69
N PRO A 383 -8.22 -28.97 0.42
CA PRO A 383 -8.41 -29.66 1.70
C PRO A 383 -9.87 -29.66 2.13
N THR A 384 -10.36 -30.80 2.63
CA THR A 384 -11.72 -30.96 3.18
C THR A 384 -11.72 -31.33 4.66
N ALA A 385 -10.61 -31.84 5.19
CA ALA A 385 -10.40 -32.15 6.60
C ALA A 385 -9.16 -31.43 7.16
N SER A 386 -9.10 -31.29 8.48
CA SER A 386 -7.99 -30.59 9.18
C SER A 386 -6.63 -31.29 9.06
N ALA A 387 -6.61 -32.57 8.69
CA ALA A 387 -5.40 -33.36 8.49
C ALA A 387 -4.94 -33.39 7.02
N ASP A 388 -5.72 -32.83 6.09
CA ASP A 388 -5.39 -32.83 4.67
C ASP A 388 -4.21 -31.88 4.40
N ALA A 389 -3.35 -32.27 3.46
CA ALA A 389 -2.27 -31.41 2.99
C ALA A 389 -2.84 -30.23 2.15
N ALA A 390 -2.43 -29.01 2.48
CA ALA A 390 -2.89 -27.79 1.83
C ALA A 390 -1.89 -27.28 0.78
N THR A 391 -2.42 -26.70 -0.30
CA THR A 391 -1.58 -25.90 -1.22
C THR A 391 -1.27 -24.53 -0.62
N LYS A 392 -0.13 -23.93 -1.00
CA LYS A 392 0.21 -22.55 -0.60
C LYS A 392 -0.91 -21.56 -0.95
N GLY A 393 -1.54 -21.70 -2.12
CA GLY A 393 -2.64 -20.84 -2.54
C GLY A 393 -3.88 -20.95 -1.64
N TYR A 394 -4.20 -22.14 -1.12
CA TYR A 394 -5.27 -22.32 -0.15
C TYR A 394 -4.92 -21.63 1.18
N ALA A 395 -3.71 -21.83 1.69
CA ALA A 395 -3.24 -21.19 2.91
C ALA A 395 -3.26 -19.66 2.78
N ASP A 396 -2.68 -19.11 1.70
CA ASP A 396 -2.63 -17.67 1.43
C ASP A 396 -4.04 -17.04 1.33
N THR A 397 -5.01 -17.75 0.74
CA THR A 397 -6.40 -17.27 0.64
C THR A 397 -7.09 -17.20 2.00
N LEU A 398 -6.76 -18.11 2.92
CA LEU A 398 -7.27 -18.09 4.29
C LEU A 398 -6.65 -16.98 5.14
N VAL A 399 -5.36 -16.67 5.01
CA VAL A 399 -4.70 -15.60 5.78
C VAL A 399 -4.80 -14.21 5.14
N GLY A 400 -5.08 -14.09 3.84
CA GLY A 400 -5.15 -12.80 3.13
C GLY A 400 -6.22 -11.82 3.62
N SER A 401 -7.15 -12.26 4.48
CA SER A 401 -8.20 -11.43 5.08
C SER A 401 -7.92 -11.02 6.53
N TYR A 402 -6.74 -11.35 7.07
CA TYR A 402 -6.40 -11.13 8.47
C TYR A 402 -5.13 -10.30 8.63
N VAL A 403 -5.14 -9.39 9.60
CA VAL A 403 -3.96 -8.63 10.04
C VAL A 403 -3.25 -9.40 11.16
N ALA A 404 -1.92 -9.44 11.16
CA ALA A 404 -1.14 -10.13 12.19
C ALA A 404 -1.38 -9.53 13.59
N LYS A 405 -1.60 -10.39 14.59
CA LYS A 405 -1.79 -9.96 16.00
C LYS A 405 -0.57 -9.27 16.60
N THR A 406 0.62 -9.53 16.06
CA THR A 406 1.90 -8.92 16.45
C THR A 406 2.10 -7.52 15.84
N GLY A 407 1.16 -7.07 15.01
CA GLY A 407 1.28 -5.86 14.21
C GLY A 407 1.64 -6.17 12.76
N ASP A 408 1.11 -5.36 11.85
CA ASP A 408 1.37 -5.40 10.41
C ASP A 408 1.28 -3.97 9.84
N THR A 409 1.83 -3.74 8.65
CA THR A 409 1.71 -2.47 7.93
C THR A 409 0.74 -2.62 6.77
N MET A 410 -0.40 -1.92 6.81
CA MET A 410 -1.34 -1.86 5.69
C MET A 410 -1.01 -0.69 4.75
N THR A 411 -1.25 -0.88 3.46
CA THR A 411 -1.27 0.20 2.46
C THR A 411 -2.69 0.34 1.92
N GLY A 412 -3.13 1.58 1.65
CA GLY A 412 -4.51 1.86 1.22
C GLY A 412 -5.49 2.14 2.37
N ALA A 413 -6.76 2.39 2.01
CA ALA A 413 -7.80 2.71 2.98
C ALA A 413 -8.30 1.46 3.70
N LEU A 414 -8.25 1.46 5.04
CA LEU A 414 -8.93 0.46 5.86
C LEU A 414 -10.42 0.80 5.93
N VAL A 415 -11.26 0.07 5.19
CA VAL A 415 -12.71 0.22 5.23
C VAL A 415 -13.30 -0.72 6.29
N VAL A 416 -13.72 -0.16 7.43
CA VAL A 416 -14.43 -0.92 8.48
C VAL A 416 -15.93 -0.67 8.33
N SER A 417 -16.61 -1.46 7.50
CA SER A 417 -18.07 -1.37 7.31
C SER A 417 -18.80 -2.39 8.18
N HIS A 418 -19.72 -1.93 9.05
CA HIS A 418 -20.59 -2.78 9.85
C HIS A 418 -22.04 -2.29 9.77
N ALA A 419 -22.99 -3.21 9.55
CA ALA A 419 -24.35 -2.88 9.13
C ALA A 419 -25.25 -2.29 10.23
N THR A 420 -24.94 -2.49 11.51
CA THR A 420 -25.88 -2.17 12.62
C THR A 420 -25.28 -1.42 13.80
N ASN A 421 -23.97 -1.15 13.80
CA ASN A 421 -23.24 -0.35 14.82
C ASN A 421 -21.73 -0.36 14.50
N PRO A 422 -21.23 0.41 13.52
CA PRO A 422 -19.80 0.49 13.29
C PRO A 422 -19.15 1.29 14.42
N TYR A 423 -18.52 0.60 15.37
CA TYR A 423 -17.60 1.24 16.30
C TYR A 423 -16.21 0.65 16.11
N ILE A 424 -15.21 1.52 15.91
CA ILE A 424 -13.80 1.13 15.93
C ILE A 424 -13.39 1.13 17.40
N GLN A 425 -13.25 -0.06 17.98
CA GLN A 425 -12.83 -0.21 19.37
C GLN A 425 -11.31 -0.33 19.48
N PHE A 426 -10.74 0.64 20.17
CA PHE A 426 -9.36 0.67 20.60
C PHE A 426 -9.30 0.04 22.02
N ASN A 427 -9.08 -1.28 22.12
CA ASN A 427 -9.17 -2.05 23.38
C ASN A 427 -7.80 -2.42 24.00
N LYS A 428 -7.60 -2.19 25.30
CA LYS A 428 -6.29 -2.38 26.00
C LYS A 428 -6.24 -3.73 26.68
N THR A 429 -5.18 -4.51 26.44
CA THR A 429 -4.94 -5.78 27.15
C THR A 429 -3.80 -5.73 28.17
N SER A 430 -3.06 -4.62 28.32
CA SER A 430 -1.93 -4.53 29.28
C SER A 430 -1.73 -3.12 29.88
N ALA A 431 -1.48 -3.06 31.19
CA ALA A 431 -1.66 -1.89 32.05
C ALA A 431 -0.49 -0.88 32.16
N THR A 432 0.67 -1.08 31.52
CA THR A 432 1.91 -0.50 32.09
C THR A 432 2.64 0.65 31.37
N THR A 433 2.21 1.22 30.23
CA THR A 433 2.55 2.63 29.82
C THR A 433 2.04 3.03 28.42
N THR A 434 1.87 4.35 28.25
CA THR A 434 1.50 5.19 27.08
C THR A 434 0.03 5.22 26.63
N ASN A 435 -0.42 6.47 26.43
CA ASN A 435 -1.79 6.88 26.16
C ASN A 435 -2.29 6.37 24.80
N TRP A 436 -3.59 6.09 24.71
CA TRP A 436 -4.27 5.95 23.42
C TRP A 436 -4.29 7.32 22.75
N TYR A 437 -3.55 7.48 21.66
CA TYR A 437 -3.68 8.64 20.79
C TYR A 437 -4.24 8.18 19.44
N LEU A 438 -5.28 8.86 18.95
CA LEU A 438 -5.45 8.98 17.50
C LEU A 438 -4.49 10.11 17.10
N GLN A 439 -3.32 9.77 16.58
CA GLN A 439 -2.35 10.75 16.11
C GLN A 439 -2.55 10.95 14.62
N TYR A 440 -2.89 12.17 14.26
CA TYR A 440 -2.69 12.66 12.91
C TYR A 440 -1.20 13.05 12.78
N ASN A 441 -0.44 12.32 11.96
CA ASN A 441 0.98 12.60 11.70
C ASN A 441 1.15 12.83 10.20
N ALA A 442 0.79 14.02 9.72
CA ALA A 442 1.08 14.40 8.35
C ALA A 442 1.48 15.87 8.27
N SER A 443 2.55 16.10 7.51
CA SER A 443 3.14 17.38 7.18
C SER A 443 2.32 18.17 6.14
N GLY A 444 0.98 18.24 6.30
CA GLY A 444 0.11 18.89 5.32
C GLY A 444 -1.34 19.07 5.77
N ALA A 445 -1.66 20.27 6.25
CA ALA A 445 -2.93 21.03 6.23
C ALA A 445 -4.29 20.39 6.62
N ALA A 446 -4.44 19.07 6.81
CA ALA A 446 -5.75 18.46 6.99
C ALA A 446 -5.87 17.80 8.37
N GLY A 447 -6.35 18.54 9.37
CA GLY A 447 -6.60 18.00 10.71
C GLY A 447 -7.53 16.77 10.76
N MET A 448 -7.86 16.28 11.96
CA MET A 448 -8.84 15.18 12.10
C MET A 448 -10.25 15.69 11.84
N GLU A 449 -10.98 15.04 10.93
CA GLU A 449 -12.32 15.46 10.52
C GLU A 449 -13.33 14.32 10.65
N PHE A 450 -14.51 14.65 11.15
CA PHE A 450 -15.65 13.75 11.24
C PHE A 450 -16.80 14.35 10.42
N TYR A 451 -17.29 13.56 9.47
CA TYR A 451 -18.33 13.95 8.54
C TYR A 451 -19.67 13.34 8.96
N GLY A 452 -20.74 14.14 8.90
CA GLY A 452 -22.10 13.62 8.89
C GLY A 452 -22.47 13.02 7.53
N GLY A 453 -23.58 12.29 7.45
CA GLY A 453 -24.00 11.50 6.28
C GLY A 453 -24.25 12.25 4.97
N SER A 454 -24.06 13.57 4.93
CA SER A 454 -24.16 14.42 3.74
C SER A 454 -22.82 15.04 3.30
N GLY A 455 -21.69 14.64 3.89
CA GLY A 455 -20.39 15.28 3.64
C GLY A 455 -20.23 16.63 4.34
N SER A 456 -21.17 17.01 5.21
CA SER A 456 -21.01 18.15 6.12
C SER A 456 -20.10 17.78 7.28
N GLN A 457 -19.04 18.54 7.50
CA GLN A 457 -18.17 18.40 8.67
C GLN A 457 -18.99 18.69 9.94
N THR A 458 -19.14 17.71 10.82
CA THR A 458 -19.85 17.88 12.10
C THR A 458 -18.89 18.28 13.21
N PHE A 459 -17.68 17.71 13.22
CA PHE A 459 -16.61 18.06 14.16
C PHE A 459 -15.24 17.94 13.48
N ARG A 460 -14.33 18.87 13.79
CA ARG A 460 -12.93 18.83 13.38
C ARG A 460 -11.96 19.20 14.50
N LEU A 461 -10.77 18.60 14.49
CA LEU A 461 -9.58 19.09 15.16
C LEU A 461 -8.59 19.54 14.08
N SER A 462 -8.38 20.85 13.94
CA SER A 462 -7.44 21.42 12.96
C SER A 462 -5.99 20.98 13.23
N ASP A 463 -5.15 21.13 12.21
CA ASP A 463 -3.70 20.91 12.27
C ASP A 463 -2.97 21.86 13.24
N THR A 464 -3.58 23.00 13.56
CA THR A 464 -3.12 23.96 14.59
C THR A 464 -3.64 23.63 16.00
N GLY A 465 -4.44 22.57 16.16
CA GLY A 465 -4.95 22.11 17.45
C GLY A 465 -6.24 22.78 17.92
N TYR A 466 -6.95 23.52 17.05
CA TYR A 466 -8.26 24.10 17.37
C TYR A 466 -9.39 23.14 17.05
N PHE A 467 -10.32 23.02 17.99
CA PHE A 467 -11.49 22.16 17.93
C PHE A 467 -12.70 22.95 17.44
N GLY A 468 -13.27 22.54 16.30
CA GLY A 468 -14.43 23.16 15.67
C GLY A 468 -15.65 22.24 15.64
N ILE A 469 -16.83 22.79 15.94
CA ILE A 469 -18.14 22.13 15.72
C ILE A 469 -18.97 23.07 14.84
N GLY A 470 -19.38 22.58 13.65
CA GLY A 470 -20.12 23.38 12.67
C GLY A 470 -19.34 24.53 12.01
N ASN A 471 -18.07 24.75 12.42
CA ASN A 471 -17.15 25.70 11.83
C ASN A 471 -15.95 24.98 11.18
N SER A 472 -15.81 25.10 9.86
CA SER A 472 -14.72 24.53 9.06
C SER A 472 -13.42 25.33 9.11
N SER A 473 -13.34 26.39 9.91
CA SER A 473 -12.15 27.23 10.11
C SER A 473 -12.22 27.90 11.50
N PRO A 474 -12.13 27.12 12.60
CA PRO A 474 -12.19 27.63 13.96
C PRO A 474 -11.09 28.68 14.16
N ALA A 475 -11.46 29.86 14.64
CA ALA A 475 -10.52 30.94 14.99
C ALA A 475 -10.07 30.84 16.46
N TYR A 476 -10.77 30.04 17.26
CA TYR A 476 -10.54 29.83 18.68
C TYR A 476 -10.32 28.35 19.00
N LYS A 477 -9.66 28.06 20.14
CA LYS A 477 -9.37 26.68 20.56
C LYS A 477 -10.61 25.78 20.63
N LEU A 478 -11.74 26.35 21.02
CA LEU A 478 -13.06 25.77 20.90
C LEU A 478 -13.93 26.77 20.17
N ASP A 479 -14.38 26.42 18.97
CA ASP A 479 -15.22 27.27 18.13
C ASP A 479 -16.46 26.47 17.71
N ILE A 480 -17.63 26.91 18.18
CA ILE A 480 -18.91 26.27 17.91
C ILE A 480 -19.76 27.30 17.18
N SER A 481 -20.12 26.99 15.94
CA SER A 481 -20.94 27.87 15.11
C SER A 481 -22.04 27.07 14.43
N GLU A 482 -23.27 27.56 14.49
CA GLU A 482 -24.39 27.00 13.76
C GLU A 482 -25.35 28.11 13.30
N ASN A 483 -26.22 27.78 12.35
CA ASN A 483 -27.33 28.62 11.96
C ASN A 483 -28.64 27.84 12.15
N ARG A 484 -29.08 27.72 13.40
CA ARG A 484 -30.28 26.99 13.80
C ARG A 484 -31.08 27.81 14.81
N ALA A 485 -32.42 27.69 14.76
CA ALA A 485 -33.33 28.31 15.72
C ALA A 485 -33.37 27.53 17.06
N ASP A 486 -32.20 27.21 17.63
CA ASP A 486 -32.03 26.44 18.87
C ASP A 486 -30.74 26.86 19.59
N TRP A 487 -30.40 26.18 20.69
CA TRP A 487 -29.19 26.44 21.46
C TRP A 487 -27.95 25.78 20.83
N THR A 488 -26.94 26.58 20.52
CA THR A 488 -25.67 26.12 19.93
C THR A 488 -24.82 25.26 20.87
N ALA A 489 -24.92 25.50 22.18
CA ALA A 489 -24.22 24.71 23.18
C ALA A 489 -25.00 24.65 24.49
N LYS A 490 -24.87 23.51 25.19
CA LYS A 490 -25.36 23.34 26.56
C LYS A 490 -24.21 22.83 27.43
N ILE A 491 -23.84 23.62 28.43
CA ILE A 491 -22.93 23.19 29.50
C ILE A 491 -23.80 23.00 30.75
N ALA A 492 -24.11 21.75 31.09
CA ALA A 492 -24.98 21.44 32.22
C ALA A 492 -24.29 20.50 33.19
N ASN A 493 -24.26 20.89 34.47
CA ASN A 493 -23.91 20.02 35.57
C ASN A 493 -25.17 19.75 36.39
N THR A 494 -25.63 18.50 36.42
CA THR A 494 -26.93 18.11 37.00
C THR A 494 -26.82 17.58 38.43
N SER A 495 -25.64 17.66 39.04
CA SER A 495 -25.45 17.30 40.45
C SER A 495 -25.89 18.42 41.38
N ALA A 496 -26.47 18.07 42.53
CA ALA A 496 -27.02 19.02 43.51
C ALA A 496 -25.96 19.96 44.12
N ASN A 497 -24.69 19.56 44.11
CA ASN A 497 -23.58 20.29 44.72
C ASN A 497 -22.42 20.48 43.73
N ALA A 498 -22.69 21.04 42.56
CA ALA A 498 -21.72 21.04 41.48
C ALA A 498 -21.53 22.40 40.81
N ASN A 499 -20.31 22.65 40.33
CA ASN A 499 -19.99 23.84 39.56
C ASN A 499 -20.27 23.60 38.06
N GLY A 500 -20.77 24.62 37.37
CA GLY A 500 -20.99 24.60 35.92
C GLY A 500 -19.70 24.91 35.16
N LEU A 501 -19.62 26.11 34.59
CA LEU A 501 -18.47 26.60 33.83
C LEU A 501 -17.52 27.39 34.74
N TYR A 502 -16.23 27.04 34.74
CA TYR A 502 -15.17 27.81 35.39
C TYR A 502 -14.44 28.67 34.35
N ILE A 503 -14.44 29.98 34.54
CA ILE A 503 -13.74 30.96 33.70
C ILE A 503 -12.65 31.61 34.54
N TYR A 504 -11.40 31.52 34.10
CA TYR A 504 -10.25 32.08 34.80
C TYR A 504 -9.40 32.93 33.86
N THR A 505 -9.25 34.19 34.22
CA THR A 505 -8.33 35.14 33.60
C THR A 505 -7.35 35.63 34.66
N PRO A 506 -6.04 35.34 34.54
CA PRO A 506 -5.07 35.65 35.58
C PRO A 506 -4.77 37.16 35.72
N ASN A 507 -5.14 37.98 34.74
CA ASN A 507 -4.82 39.41 34.73
C ASN A 507 -5.81 40.24 35.59
N ALA A 508 -5.53 40.34 36.89
CA ALA A 508 -6.39 41.03 37.85
C ALA A 508 -6.49 42.57 37.66
N THR A 509 -5.67 43.17 36.80
CA THR A 509 -5.72 44.61 36.49
C THR A 509 -6.10 44.88 35.03
N GLY A 510 -6.36 43.83 34.27
CA GLY A 510 -6.65 43.86 32.85
C GLY A 510 -7.96 44.53 32.49
N THR A 511 -8.03 45.02 31.25
CA THR A 511 -9.27 45.48 30.61
C THR A 511 -9.75 44.48 29.55
N GLU A 512 -9.14 43.30 29.51
CA GLU A 512 -9.56 42.18 28.69
C GLU A 512 -10.82 41.52 29.28
N SER A 513 -11.66 40.97 28.42
CA SER A 513 -12.90 40.31 28.80
C SER A 513 -12.63 38.90 29.32
N SER A 514 -13.14 38.59 30.51
CA SER A 514 -13.25 37.22 31.03
C SER A 514 -14.49 36.52 30.47
N LEU A 515 -15.59 37.26 30.37
CA LEU A 515 -16.85 36.80 29.78
C LEU A 515 -17.46 37.96 28.98
N GLN A 516 -17.78 37.71 27.72
CA GLN A 516 -18.36 38.70 26.82
C GLN A 516 -19.57 38.09 26.12
N ILE A 517 -20.66 38.84 26.06
CA ILE A 517 -21.86 38.48 25.30
C ILE A 517 -22.09 39.59 24.28
N ASP A 518 -21.96 39.22 23.01
CA ASP A 518 -22.15 40.10 21.87
C ASP A 518 -23.47 39.80 21.17
N THR A 519 -23.99 40.84 20.54
CA THR A 519 -25.07 40.76 19.55
C THR A 519 -24.62 41.46 18.27
N SER A 520 -25.46 41.46 17.24
CA SER A 520 -25.22 42.29 16.05
C SER A 520 -25.11 43.79 16.34
N ALA A 521 -25.59 44.26 17.50
CA ALA A 521 -25.47 45.64 17.96
C ALA A 521 -24.18 45.92 18.77
N GLY A 522 -23.34 44.90 19.00
CA GLY A 522 -22.15 44.97 19.84
C GLY A 522 -22.31 44.29 21.20
N THR A 523 -21.39 44.56 22.12
CA THR A 523 -21.32 43.96 23.45
C THR A 523 -22.44 44.44 24.36
N VAL A 524 -23.27 43.52 24.84
CA VAL A 524 -24.42 43.82 25.71
C VAL A 524 -24.17 43.50 27.18
N PHE A 525 -23.27 42.56 27.46
CA PHE A 525 -22.85 42.17 28.81
C PHE A 525 -21.38 41.77 28.78
N GLU A 526 -20.61 42.30 29.71
CA GLU A 526 -19.18 42.04 29.81
C GLU A 526 -18.73 41.95 31.27
N VAL A 527 -17.85 40.98 31.55
CA VAL A 527 -17.07 40.88 32.77
C VAL A 527 -15.60 41.02 32.40
N LEU A 528 -14.96 42.08 32.88
CA LEU A 528 -13.54 42.34 32.67
C LEU A 528 -12.67 41.53 33.64
N ALA A 529 -11.42 41.30 33.25
CA ALA A 529 -10.43 40.57 34.04
C ALA A 529 -10.12 41.25 35.38
N ASN A 530 -10.31 42.56 35.49
CA ASN A 530 -10.24 43.33 36.74
C ASN A 530 -11.49 43.21 37.65
N GLY A 531 -12.46 42.39 37.27
CA GLY A 531 -13.67 42.10 38.05
C GLY A 531 -14.79 43.13 37.92
N LYS A 532 -14.70 44.08 36.99
CA LYS A 532 -15.81 44.98 36.68
C LYS A 532 -16.81 44.34 35.71
N VAL A 533 -18.09 44.61 35.93
CA VAL A 533 -19.22 44.13 35.12
C VAL A 533 -19.91 45.30 34.44
N GLY A 534 -19.97 45.27 33.12
CA GLY A 534 -20.68 46.24 32.30
C GLY A 534 -21.93 45.63 31.66
N ILE A 535 -23.05 46.37 31.71
CA ILE A 535 -24.28 46.06 30.95
C ILE A 535 -24.55 47.24 30.03
N GLY A 536 -24.47 47.03 28.72
CA GLY A 536 -24.57 48.09 27.71
C GLY A 536 -23.36 49.05 27.64
N THR A 537 -22.24 48.69 28.28
CA THR A 537 -20.97 49.43 28.26
C THR A 537 -19.80 48.45 28.31
N THR A 538 -18.73 48.71 27.57
CA THR A 538 -17.48 47.92 27.57
C THR A 538 -16.38 48.57 28.41
N SER A 539 -16.65 49.73 29.02
CA SER A 539 -15.68 50.48 29.82
C SER A 539 -16.28 50.90 31.17
N PRO A 540 -16.70 49.94 32.01
CA PRO A 540 -17.28 50.25 33.30
C PRO A 540 -16.31 51.03 34.19
N ALA A 541 -16.75 52.17 34.71
CA ALA A 541 -16.03 52.99 35.68
C ALA A 541 -16.08 52.38 37.09
N SER A 542 -17.19 51.72 37.44
CA SER A 542 -17.43 51.04 38.73
C SER A 542 -17.43 49.50 38.61
N LYS A 543 -17.48 48.78 39.74
CA LYS A 543 -17.55 47.30 39.75
C LYS A 543 -18.78 46.75 39.02
N LEU A 544 -19.89 47.46 39.07
CA LEU A 544 -21.07 47.21 38.26
C LEU A 544 -21.49 48.54 37.65
N GLU A 545 -21.66 48.57 36.33
CA GLU A 545 -22.20 49.71 35.60
C GLU A 545 -23.28 49.23 34.63
N VAL A 546 -24.44 49.89 34.67
CA VAL A 546 -25.55 49.64 33.74
C VAL A 546 -25.76 50.91 32.94
N ASN A 547 -25.43 50.88 31.66
CA ASN A 547 -25.72 51.96 30.72
C ASN A 547 -27.15 51.79 30.19
N GLY A 548 -28.13 52.12 31.03
CA GLY A 548 -29.55 51.95 30.75
C GLY A 548 -30.41 51.99 32.00
N ALA A 549 -31.70 51.65 31.86
CA ALA A 549 -32.62 51.60 33.00
C ALA A 549 -32.48 50.28 33.78
N SER A 550 -32.44 50.37 35.11
CA SER A 550 -32.57 49.23 36.02
C SER A 550 -33.94 49.25 36.69
N ARG A 551 -34.63 48.11 36.70
CA ARG A 551 -35.97 47.97 37.29
C ARG A 551 -35.91 47.10 38.54
N ASN A 552 -36.48 47.57 39.64
CA ASN A 552 -36.69 46.77 40.85
C ASN A 552 -37.85 45.79 40.68
N THR A 553 -37.91 44.75 41.53
CA THR A 553 -39.11 43.91 41.69
C THR A 553 -40.35 44.78 41.92
N ALA A 554 -41.50 44.37 41.38
CA ALA A 554 -42.75 45.09 41.55
C ALA A 554 -43.10 45.25 43.04
N SER A 555 -43.61 46.41 43.43
CA SER A 555 -43.96 46.67 44.83
C SER A 555 -45.18 45.86 45.26
N ILE A 556 -45.18 45.43 46.51
CA ILE A 556 -46.26 44.63 47.11
C ILE A 556 -47.07 45.50 48.09
N SER A 557 -48.38 45.27 48.14
CA SER A 557 -49.25 45.82 49.17
C SER A 557 -49.14 44.97 50.44
N ASN A 558 -48.64 45.56 51.52
CA ASN A 558 -48.53 44.92 52.82
C ASN A 558 -49.82 45.20 53.60
N ALA A 559 -50.62 44.16 53.82
CA ALA A 559 -51.89 44.26 54.54
C ALA A 559 -51.73 44.25 56.07
N THR A 560 -50.54 43.90 56.58
CA THR A 560 -50.23 43.86 58.00
C THR A 560 -49.36 45.05 58.41
N GLY A 561 -49.10 45.22 59.72
CA GLY A 561 -48.12 46.18 60.23
C GLY A 561 -46.67 45.76 59.96
N THR A 562 -46.42 44.58 59.40
CA THR A 562 -45.07 44.11 59.08
C THR A 562 -44.80 44.32 57.59
N ILE A 563 -43.69 44.99 57.27
CA ILE A 563 -43.26 45.29 55.91
C ILE A 563 -42.00 44.48 55.62
N ASP A 564 -42.07 43.54 54.68
CA ASP A 564 -40.95 42.64 54.37
C ASP A 564 -40.22 43.04 53.08
N PHE A 565 -39.04 43.63 53.23
CA PHE A 565 -38.20 44.04 52.12
C PHE A 565 -37.39 42.90 51.48
N ALA A 566 -37.49 41.65 51.96
CA ALA A 566 -36.94 40.49 51.25
C ALA A 566 -37.62 40.26 49.89
N THR A 567 -38.85 40.75 49.73
CA THR A 567 -39.62 40.63 48.48
C THR A 567 -39.33 41.73 47.46
N GLY A 568 -38.66 42.80 47.88
CA GLY A 568 -38.26 43.92 47.02
C GLY A 568 -38.05 45.22 47.78
N ASN A 569 -37.23 46.13 47.21
CA ASN A 569 -36.86 47.40 47.84
C ASN A 569 -37.98 48.46 47.85
N LEU A 570 -39.05 48.23 47.09
CA LEU A 570 -40.21 49.13 46.99
C LEU A 570 -41.43 48.43 47.59
N GLN A 571 -42.03 49.02 48.61
CA GLN A 571 -43.18 48.47 49.32
C GLN A 571 -44.27 49.53 49.46
N TYR A 572 -45.51 49.10 49.62
CA TYR A 572 -46.57 50.00 50.04
C TYR A 572 -47.57 49.32 50.97
N THR A 573 -48.40 50.12 51.63
CA THR A 573 -49.56 49.65 52.38
C THR A 573 -50.76 50.53 52.09
N ALA A 574 -51.95 49.95 52.14
CA ALA A 574 -53.22 50.68 52.15
C ALA A 574 -53.67 51.03 53.58
N ASN A 575 -52.96 50.54 54.61
CA ASN A 575 -53.28 50.83 56.00
C ASN A 575 -52.92 52.27 56.36
N ASP A 576 -53.67 52.83 57.31
CA ASP A 576 -53.36 54.11 57.95
C ASP A 576 -52.02 54.05 58.68
N CYS A 577 -51.39 55.22 58.88
CA CYS A 577 -50.15 55.29 59.64
C CYS A 577 -50.33 54.74 61.06
N GLY A 578 -49.40 53.88 61.47
CA GLY A 578 -49.33 53.31 62.80
C GLY A 578 -47.92 52.80 63.09
N ALA A 579 -47.79 51.83 63.98
CA ALA A 579 -46.53 51.13 64.20
C ALA A 579 -46.30 50.10 63.09
N PHE A 580 -45.21 50.27 62.35
CA PHE A 580 -44.76 49.34 61.33
C PHE A 580 -43.46 48.66 61.74
N ALA A 581 -43.42 47.34 61.61
CA ALA A 581 -42.20 46.55 61.75
C ALA A 581 -41.59 46.33 60.36
N LEU A 582 -40.41 46.89 60.11
CA LEU A 582 -39.70 46.79 58.84
C LEU A 582 -38.69 45.65 58.93
N HIS A 583 -38.86 44.61 58.12
CA HIS A 583 -38.01 43.42 58.12
C HIS A 583 -37.09 43.39 56.90
N ASN A 584 -35.93 42.73 57.05
CA ASN A 584 -34.95 42.47 56.01
C ASN A 584 -34.29 43.71 55.38
N LEU A 585 -34.05 44.75 56.19
CA LEU A 585 -33.31 45.94 55.80
C LEU A 585 -31.81 45.68 55.88
N LYS A 586 -31.19 45.33 54.76
CA LYS A 586 -29.76 44.99 54.69
C LYS A 586 -28.89 46.24 54.67
N ASP A 587 -27.71 46.13 55.27
CA ASP A 587 -26.68 47.17 55.25
C ASP A 587 -26.30 47.56 53.81
N GLY A 588 -26.08 48.86 53.58
CA GLY A 588 -25.86 49.46 52.27
C GLY A 588 -27.11 49.54 51.38
N GLY A 589 -28.26 49.08 51.87
CA GLY A 589 -29.53 49.09 51.15
C GLY A 589 -30.26 50.44 51.21
N THR A 590 -30.99 50.75 50.14
CA THR A 590 -31.96 51.86 50.10
C THR A 590 -33.34 51.28 49.82
N TYR A 591 -34.30 51.60 50.69
CA TYR A 591 -35.64 51.05 50.67
C TYR A 591 -36.68 52.17 50.60
N THR A 592 -37.79 51.93 49.91
CA THR A 592 -38.89 52.90 49.80
C THR A 592 -40.20 52.25 50.23
N PHE A 593 -40.94 52.93 51.10
CA PHE A 593 -42.24 52.51 51.60
C PHE A 593 -43.27 53.59 51.39
N ALA A 594 -44.35 53.29 50.67
CA ALA A 594 -45.47 54.21 50.51
C ALA A 594 -46.63 53.82 51.45
N VAL A 595 -47.02 54.73 52.33
CA VAL A 595 -48.23 54.61 53.15
C VAL A 595 -49.36 55.33 52.43
N LYS A 596 -50.41 54.59 52.09
CA LYS A 596 -51.56 55.09 51.31
C LYS A 596 -52.86 55.19 52.10
N GLY A 597 -52.78 55.08 53.42
CA GLY A 597 -53.95 55.21 54.29
C GLY A 597 -54.63 56.58 54.16
N ALA A 598 -55.92 56.62 54.49
CA ALA A 598 -56.75 57.82 54.34
C ALA A 598 -56.76 58.68 55.62
N THR A 599 -56.41 58.12 56.77
CA THR A 599 -56.45 58.81 58.08
C THR A 599 -55.10 59.41 58.44
N SER A 600 -55.10 60.66 58.89
CA SER A 600 -53.90 61.33 59.41
C SER A 600 -53.45 60.69 60.73
N ALA A 601 -52.24 60.17 60.73
CA ALA A 601 -51.57 59.65 61.92
C ALA A 601 -50.04 59.70 61.74
N THR A 602 -49.31 59.65 62.85
CA THR A 602 -47.83 59.59 62.85
C THR A 602 -47.38 58.14 62.76
N CYS A 603 -46.70 57.77 61.67
CA CYS A 603 -46.11 56.45 61.52
C CYS A 603 -44.92 56.26 62.49
N SER A 604 -44.75 55.08 63.07
CA SER A 604 -43.53 54.72 63.80
C SER A 604 -42.94 53.43 63.24
N PHE A 605 -41.62 53.30 63.33
CA PHE A 605 -40.92 52.16 62.72
C PHE A 605 -40.05 51.46 63.73
N THR A 606 -40.21 50.15 63.84
CA THR A 606 -39.15 49.26 64.34
C THR A 606 -38.52 48.60 63.12
N ALA A 607 -37.19 48.60 63.01
CA ALA A 607 -36.50 48.06 61.86
C ALA A 607 -35.59 46.90 62.24
N TYR A 608 -35.46 45.93 61.34
CA TYR A 608 -34.64 44.74 61.55
C TYR A 608 -33.85 44.41 60.29
N SER A 609 -32.60 43.98 60.46
CA SER A 609 -31.75 43.56 59.34
C SER A 609 -32.10 42.16 58.81
N ASP A 610 -32.95 41.43 59.52
CA ASP A 610 -33.46 40.09 59.18
C ASP A 610 -34.98 40.05 59.37
N ALA A 611 -35.55 38.85 59.50
CA ALA A 611 -36.99 38.64 59.65
C ALA A 611 -37.54 38.96 61.06
N GLY A 612 -37.02 39.99 61.73
CA GLY A 612 -37.58 40.53 62.98
C GLY A 612 -36.76 40.29 64.27
N SER A 613 -35.53 39.79 64.16
CA SER A 613 -34.68 39.42 65.31
C SER A 613 -33.56 40.42 65.59
N THR A 614 -32.83 40.84 64.55
CA THR A 614 -31.69 41.73 64.68
C THR A 614 -32.12 43.18 64.47
N ALA A 615 -32.39 43.90 65.56
CA ALA A 615 -32.90 45.26 65.51
C ALA A 615 -31.87 46.25 64.95
N LEU A 616 -32.37 47.23 64.20
CA LEU A 616 -31.66 48.40 63.73
C LEU A 616 -32.12 49.63 64.52
N THR A 617 -31.20 50.56 64.76
CA THR A 617 -31.53 51.86 65.35
C THR A 617 -32.16 52.74 64.30
N VAL A 618 -33.43 53.11 64.47
CA VAL A 618 -34.14 53.99 63.53
C VAL A 618 -33.92 55.45 63.89
N HIS A 619 -33.38 56.23 62.95
CA HIS A 619 -33.20 57.66 63.06
C HIS A 619 -34.25 58.39 62.22
N MET A 620 -35.30 58.86 62.89
CA MET A 620 -36.34 59.68 62.27
C MET A 620 -35.88 61.14 62.13
N PRO A 621 -36.29 61.86 61.07
CA PRO A 621 -35.98 63.27 60.93
C PRO A 621 -36.75 64.10 61.97
N THR A 622 -36.19 65.23 62.38
CA THR A 622 -36.76 66.06 63.46
C THR A 622 -38.08 66.74 63.09
N ASP A 623 -38.38 66.84 61.79
CA ASP A 623 -39.62 67.39 61.24
C ASP A 623 -40.72 66.33 61.06
N HIS A 624 -40.46 65.09 61.47
CA HIS A 624 -41.42 63.99 61.32
C HIS A 624 -42.68 64.23 62.15
N THR A 625 -43.83 64.25 61.47
CA THR A 625 -45.15 64.55 62.06
C THR A 625 -46.24 63.65 61.48
N ALA A 626 -47.50 63.91 61.82
CA ALA A 626 -48.63 63.16 61.30
C ALA A 626 -48.75 63.30 59.76
N THR A 627 -49.14 62.20 59.11
CA THR A 627 -49.43 62.18 57.67
C THR A 627 -50.63 63.07 57.31
N THR A 628 -50.74 63.47 56.05
CA THR A 628 -51.87 64.30 55.59
C THR A 628 -53.05 63.43 55.17
N VAL A 629 -54.27 63.80 55.60
CA VAL A 629 -55.51 63.06 55.32
C VAL A 629 -55.68 62.83 53.82
N SER A 630 -56.03 61.61 53.41
CA SER A 630 -56.33 61.23 52.01
C SER A 630 -55.21 61.53 51.00
N THR A 631 -53.95 61.53 51.45
CA THR A 631 -52.77 61.69 50.59
C THR A 631 -51.78 60.56 50.83
N HIS A 632 -50.85 60.32 49.90
CA HIS A 632 -49.81 59.32 50.11
C HIS A 632 -48.60 59.93 50.85
N THR A 633 -47.92 59.10 51.63
CA THR A 633 -46.65 59.45 52.26
C THR A 633 -45.58 58.45 51.86
N ILE A 634 -44.46 58.93 51.34
CA ILE A 634 -43.32 58.09 50.98
C ILE A 634 -42.26 58.20 52.08
N TYR A 635 -41.75 57.07 52.52
CA TYR A 635 -40.59 56.96 53.38
C TYR A 635 -39.45 56.30 52.60
N THR A 636 -38.26 56.85 52.73
CA THR A 636 -37.02 56.24 52.23
C THR A 636 -36.14 55.90 53.42
N PHE A 637 -35.67 54.66 53.48
CA PHE A 637 -34.80 54.15 54.53
C PHE A 637 -33.44 53.85 53.92
N LEU A 638 -32.39 54.47 54.46
CA LEU A 638 -31.00 54.20 54.12
C LEU A 638 -30.33 53.50 55.29
N VAL A 639 -29.85 52.29 55.07
CA VAL A 639 -29.19 51.48 56.11
C VAL A 639 -27.69 51.65 55.98
N MET A 640 -27.05 52.05 57.08
CA MET A 640 -25.59 52.17 57.18
C MET A 640 -25.15 51.55 58.50
N GLY A 641 -24.53 50.37 58.43
CA GLY A 641 -24.15 49.57 59.60
C GLY A 641 -25.38 49.10 60.37
N THR A 642 -25.49 49.51 61.64
CA THR A 642 -26.57 49.13 62.56
C THR A 642 -27.73 50.14 62.59
N ASP A 643 -27.67 51.16 61.74
CA ASP A 643 -28.53 52.33 61.81
C ASP A 643 -29.33 52.50 60.52
N ALA A 644 -30.62 52.79 60.66
CA ALA A 644 -31.54 53.06 59.56
C ALA A 644 -31.96 54.53 59.61
N TYR A 645 -31.51 55.31 58.63
CA TYR A 645 -31.83 56.73 58.50
C TYR A 645 -33.06 56.90 57.63
N VAL A 646 -34.02 57.69 58.11
CA VAL A 646 -35.31 57.86 57.45
C VAL A 646 -35.42 59.25 56.84
N ALA A 647 -35.81 59.30 55.57
CA ALA A 647 -36.33 60.49 54.92
C ALA A 647 -37.81 60.27 54.59
N TRP A 648 -38.60 61.33 54.58
CA TRP A 648 -40.04 61.21 54.31
C TRP A 648 -40.57 62.37 53.47
N VAL A 649 -41.62 62.10 52.71
CA VAL A 649 -42.34 63.06 51.86
C VAL A 649 -43.85 62.85 52.08
N PRO A 650 -44.50 63.67 52.92
CA PRO A 650 -45.96 63.62 53.10
C PRO A 650 -46.71 64.41 52.02
N GLY A 651 -48.01 64.13 51.86
CA GLY A 651 -48.92 64.99 51.11
C GLY A 651 -48.89 64.83 49.59
N LEU A 652 -48.46 63.67 49.07
CA LEU A 652 -48.36 63.38 47.64
C LEU A 652 -49.70 63.00 46.99
#